data_AF-A0A934EY06-F1
#
_entry.id   AF-A0A934EY06-F1
#
_cell.length_a   1.000
_cell.length_b   1.000
_cell.length_c   1.000
_cell.angle_alpha   90.00
_cell.angle_beta   90.00
_cell.angle_gamma   90.00
#
_symmetry.space_group_name_H-M   'P 1'
#
loop_
_entity.id
_entity.type
_entity.pdbx_description
1 polymer ?
#
loop_
_entity_poly.entity_id
_entity_poly.type
_entity_poly.pdbx_seq_one_letter_code
_entity_poly.pdbx_strand_id
1 'polypeptide(L)'
;MTNLEGQTFAGYEILARLGEGSRGAVYKARQSKSGRVVVLRLLEPRLASDAEFLRRLQRDATAAADLSHPNLVQVYCVGEHGGFHYVATEFAEGDTLGGRLARRGRLEPREALAIAFYVARALLYAWSKAKLAHLDIQPGNIFLRKAGDVKLDGLGIAKPAVAAASKLPHYTSPERAQEARAPDFRADIYSLGCVLYQMLAGKPPFEGGDGKALLAKHAQDPLPAITKTWPACPASLERLVERMTAKEPRDRHCSYDDLIKELLEVREEVKRMTQQRTSVQPQVESRAFAGYTFLAKLGQNDIGVDYRARETATKRVVALKVLAQRFSRETGFVERFKREAAVVTRLSHNNIVEACAAGEADGACYIASEFVEGRTLRQRMERRGQLQPREALAITFYVAQALQHAWNTAGLTHRAITPDNVILTDAGTVKLGDFGLAKIMEAESAAADRRSPAVGSPHYMSPEQARGVKELDCRADIYGLGCLLYHMLTGKTPYSGDDPAAIMAKHNSDPPPAILKAWAGCPAALAKLMDRMLAKSRRGRPLNYEELLAELVKVREEFKRVKVVAPPAPEKVAPAKSAAREKELEEDEAEEEPALWSRKPSLVGAGIAVVVFVAGLLIWAPWKQPAVQPPTREEMRADGVSSRVAPSRPAFARATARPEPSPAYTPPLPKATTTPVAPPEPPPAPAATADTKASETSSPADSPMVPRATLARVGSKEIVLDMPSSTAPSEQAMTDEAFAAAVAALPPQEQVRRVITRLHELNPGFSGKGSYKIESNAVAELTISTTGTLVPTVGVSDLTPIKALKGLQRLVLAPEKPNEQGALTELSALSGMTLTWLACQGNPQLQDLSPLRDMPLTGLSCGGTQVKDLSPLSGMRLATLGINDTPVEDVSALAGMPLTVLWCHNSKVANLSPLRGMPLRELRCDFMMARDADLLRGIRSLARINGLPAATFWKKASLATAAPSTVLSTVKTAPDFKSLFNGKDLVGWKQRTSQRENGWRVRRRSMINTPPSDDLVTKESFGNFEFYCEFQIPRRGRSGVLLRGRYRIPLVDDMGSAPSATCSGSVFELLAPSKNVSKSADTWQALYVRLVGGAVTVILNNKKVIDGRDLNESGGSFAEDVVKSGPIVLQGTSSGVIFRNIRIKPLVEKGS
;
A
#
# COMPACT_ATOMS: atom_id res chain seq x y z
N MET A 1 41.52 6.08 29.38
CA MET A 1 40.59 7.01 30.04
C MET A 1 40.24 6.44 31.42
N THR A 2 40.18 7.28 32.45
CA THR A 2 39.82 6.93 33.84
C THR A 2 38.45 6.25 33.90
N ASN A 3 38.26 5.28 34.82
CA ASN A 3 36.98 4.63 35.02
C ASN A 3 35.98 5.65 35.62
N LEU A 4 34.92 5.99 34.88
CA LEU A 4 33.88 6.95 35.28
C LEU A 4 32.68 6.26 35.93
N GLU A 5 32.71 4.93 36.12
CA GLU A 5 31.63 4.19 36.78
C GLU A 5 31.33 4.72 38.18
N GLY A 6 30.04 4.92 38.47
CA GLY A 6 29.57 5.50 39.73
C GLY A 6 29.69 7.02 39.83
N GLN A 7 30.29 7.69 38.84
CA GLN A 7 30.40 9.15 38.81
C GLN A 7 29.26 9.79 38.01
N THR A 8 28.99 11.07 38.27
CA THR A 8 28.11 11.90 37.45
C THR A 8 28.89 12.69 36.41
N PHE A 9 28.46 12.62 35.14
CA PHE A 9 29.04 13.34 34.01
C PHE A 9 27.93 14.05 33.22
N ALA A 10 28.00 15.37 33.06
CA ALA A 10 27.04 16.17 32.28
C ALA A 10 25.55 15.97 32.66
N GLY A 11 25.26 15.71 33.95
CA GLY A 11 23.89 15.40 34.41
C GLY A 11 23.45 13.96 34.13
N TYR A 12 24.40 13.04 33.88
CA TYR A 12 24.18 11.61 33.76
C TYR A 12 24.98 10.85 34.82
N GLU A 13 24.31 10.01 35.60
CA GLU A 13 24.92 9.05 36.51
C GLU A 13 25.44 7.85 35.69
N ILE A 14 26.75 7.63 35.65
CA ILE A 14 27.36 6.54 34.89
C ILE A 14 27.15 5.23 35.66
N LEU A 15 26.37 4.32 35.06
CA LEU A 15 26.02 3.04 35.68
C LEU A 15 27.04 1.94 35.40
N ALA A 16 27.53 1.86 34.17
CA ALA A 16 28.46 0.83 33.75
C ALA A 16 29.18 1.24 32.45
N ARG A 17 30.44 0.84 32.28
CA ARG A 17 31.15 0.92 31.02
C ARG A 17 30.70 -0.22 30.11
N LEU A 18 30.16 0.12 28.94
CA LEU A 18 29.67 -0.86 27.96
C LEU A 18 30.77 -1.31 26.99
N GLY A 19 31.76 -0.45 26.76
CA GLY A 19 32.90 -0.77 25.91
C GLY A 19 33.72 0.44 25.49
N GLU A 20 34.73 0.19 24.66
CA GLU A 20 35.61 1.20 24.07
C GLU A 20 35.63 1.00 22.56
N GLY A 21 35.09 1.96 21.80
CA GLY A 21 35.01 1.92 20.35
C GLY A 21 36.19 2.63 19.69
N SER A 22 36.22 2.65 18.35
CA SER A 22 37.22 3.42 17.58
C SER A 22 37.10 4.95 17.74
N ARG A 23 36.04 5.43 18.38
CA ARG A 23 35.72 6.86 18.53
C ARG A 23 35.70 7.33 19.98
N GLY A 24 35.99 6.43 20.93
CA GLY A 24 36.01 6.70 22.37
C GLY A 24 35.15 5.75 23.20
N ALA A 25 34.96 6.10 24.47
CA ALA A 25 34.36 5.23 25.47
C ALA A 25 32.83 5.32 25.47
N VAL A 26 32.17 4.17 25.66
CA VAL A 26 30.71 4.04 25.66
C VAL A 26 30.25 3.57 27.04
N TYR A 27 29.31 4.32 27.61
CA TYR A 27 28.80 4.07 28.95
C TYR A 27 27.28 3.93 28.94
N LYS A 28 26.78 3.04 29.80
CA LYS A 28 25.38 3.03 30.22
C LYS A 28 25.25 4.07 31.32
N ALA A 29 24.32 4.99 31.17
CA ALA A 29 24.13 6.06 32.15
C ALA A 29 22.64 6.29 32.43
N ARG A 30 22.33 6.89 33.58
CA ARG A 30 20.99 7.32 33.97
C ARG A 30 20.95 8.84 33.96
N GLN A 31 20.05 9.43 33.19
CA GLN A 31 19.88 10.88 33.17
C GLN A 31 19.29 11.35 34.50
N SER A 32 20.00 12.22 35.22
CA SER A 32 19.67 12.59 36.60
C SER A 32 18.29 13.25 36.73
N LYS A 33 17.85 14.04 35.73
CA LYS A 33 16.55 14.74 35.76
C LYS A 33 15.34 13.85 35.47
N SER A 34 15.49 12.86 34.59
CA SER A 34 14.36 12.07 34.07
C SER A 34 14.34 10.61 34.57
N GLY A 35 15.44 10.16 35.19
CA GLY A 35 15.67 8.75 35.53
C GLY A 35 15.87 7.84 34.32
N ARG A 36 15.90 8.39 33.09
CA ARG A 36 15.99 7.60 31.86
C ARG A 36 17.37 6.96 31.70
N VAL A 37 17.39 5.66 31.39
CA VAL A 37 18.62 4.95 31.02
C VAL A 37 18.97 5.26 29.57
N VAL A 38 20.21 5.66 29.33
CA VAL A 38 20.75 6.08 28.04
C VAL A 38 22.12 5.43 27.77
N VAL A 39 22.54 5.48 26.52
CA VAL A 39 23.95 5.23 26.14
C VAL A 39 24.63 6.57 25.93
N LEU A 40 25.70 6.80 26.69
CA LEU A 40 26.54 7.98 26.60
C LEU A 40 27.84 7.61 25.88
N ARG A 41 28.10 8.25 24.74
CA ARG A 41 29.33 8.07 23.96
C ARG A 41 30.22 9.28 24.16
N LEU A 42 31.39 9.08 24.76
CA LEU A 42 32.41 10.10 24.96
C LEU A 42 33.44 10.00 23.82
N LEU A 43 33.65 11.11 23.11
CA LEU A 43 34.60 11.18 22.01
C LEU A 43 36.03 11.29 22.52
N GLU A 44 36.99 10.67 21.82
CA GLU A 44 38.41 10.81 22.15
C GLU A 44 38.90 12.26 21.96
N PRO A 45 39.74 12.81 22.87
CA PRO A 45 40.26 14.16 22.76
C PRO A 45 40.97 14.47 21.43
N ARG A 46 41.57 13.47 20.77
CA ARG A 46 42.23 13.64 19.45
C ARG A 46 41.24 13.92 18.32
N LEU A 47 39.99 13.49 18.44
CA LEU A 47 38.92 13.81 17.49
C LEU A 47 38.29 15.18 17.79
N ALA A 48 38.42 15.67 19.02
CA ALA A 48 37.94 16.99 19.44
C ALA A 48 38.80 18.15 18.92
N SER A 49 40.04 17.91 18.49
CA SER A 49 40.90 18.96 17.91
C SER A 49 40.59 19.28 16.44
N ASP A 50 39.78 18.48 15.75
CA ASP A 50 39.35 18.75 14.37
C ASP A 50 38.05 19.57 14.37
N ALA A 51 38.19 20.89 14.19
CA ALA A 51 37.08 21.83 14.18
C ALA A 51 36.05 21.55 13.06
N GLU A 52 36.47 20.96 11.94
CA GLU A 52 35.58 20.62 10.84
C GLU A 52 34.78 19.35 11.15
N PHE A 53 35.43 18.36 11.76
CA PHE A 53 34.77 17.18 12.30
C PHE A 53 33.73 17.53 13.36
N LEU A 54 34.06 18.39 14.33
CA LEU A 54 33.11 18.82 15.36
C LEU A 54 31.90 19.56 14.78
N ARG A 55 32.10 20.45 13.80
CA ARG A 55 30.98 21.11 13.09
C ARG A 55 30.07 20.09 12.39
N ARG A 56 30.65 19.11 11.70
CA ARG A 56 29.87 18.02 11.07
C ARG A 56 29.13 17.18 12.11
N LEU A 57 29.79 16.81 13.20
CA LEU A 57 29.20 16.04 14.29
C LEU A 57 28.01 16.77 14.90
N GLN A 58 28.17 18.05 15.25
CA GLN A 58 27.09 18.87 15.81
C GLN A 58 25.89 18.93 14.85
N ARG A 59 26.15 19.18 13.57
CA ARG A 59 25.12 19.26 12.52
C ARG A 59 24.38 17.93 12.36
N ASP A 60 25.11 16.84 12.18
CA ASP A 60 24.53 15.53 11.89
C ASP A 60 23.80 14.96 13.12
N ALA A 61 24.32 15.18 14.33
CA ALA A 61 23.67 14.77 15.58
C ALA A 61 22.40 15.58 15.87
N THR A 62 22.40 16.88 15.57
CA THR A 62 21.21 17.73 15.70
C THR A 62 20.12 17.28 14.73
N ALA A 63 20.47 17.07 13.47
CA ALA A 63 19.54 16.55 12.47
C ALA A 63 19.04 15.13 12.81
N ALA A 64 19.85 14.31 13.48
CA ALA A 64 19.44 12.99 13.96
C ALA A 64 18.57 13.03 15.23
N ALA A 65 18.64 14.09 16.04
CA ALA A 65 17.85 14.23 17.26
C ALA A 65 16.34 14.36 16.98
N ASP A 66 15.97 14.92 15.83
CA ASP A 66 14.58 15.03 15.38
C ASP A 66 14.00 13.73 14.77
N LEU A 67 14.86 12.72 14.54
CA LEU A 67 14.45 11.48 13.89
C LEU A 67 13.95 10.46 14.90
N SER A 68 12.69 10.04 14.77
CA SER A 68 12.12 8.96 15.59
C SER A 68 11.53 7.84 14.73
N HIS A 69 12.17 6.66 14.78
CA HIS A 69 11.76 5.51 13.98
C HIS A 69 11.95 4.19 14.75
N PRO A 70 11.03 3.21 14.65
CA PRO A 70 11.11 1.95 15.40
C PRO A 70 12.37 1.12 15.11
N ASN A 71 12.98 1.25 13.94
CA ASN A 71 14.22 0.56 13.56
C ASN A 71 15.49 1.42 13.67
N LEU A 72 15.42 2.58 14.32
CA LEU A 72 16.54 3.48 14.51
C LEU A 72 16.72 3.78 16.01
N VAL A 73 17.95 3.82 16.49
CA VAL A 73 18.26 4.29 17.85
C VAL A 73 18.11 5.80 17.89
N GLN A 74 17.27 6.29 18.81
CA GLN A 74 17.02 7.72 18.96
C GLN A 74 18.27 8.44 19.50
N VAL A 75 18.67 9.53 18.84
CA VAL A 75 19.62 10.50 19.41
C VAL A 75 18.82 11.45 20.29
N TYR A 76 19.25 11.64 21.55
CA TYR A 76 18.58 12.56 22.48
C TYR A 76 19.27 13.92 22.51
N CYS A 77 20.60 13.95 22.61
CA CYS A 77 21.35 15.19 22.58
C CYS A 77 22.82 14.96 22.23
N VAL A 78 23.46 16.04 21.77
CA VAL A 78 24.90 16.19 21.67
C VAL A 78 25.32 17.33 22.59
N GLY A 79 26.47 17.21 23.24
CA GLY A 79 26.96 18.24 24.15
C GLY A 79 28.45 18.15 24.39
N GLU A 80 28.95 19.10 25.18
CA GLU A 80 30.33 19.15 25.64
C GLU A 80 30.34 19.30 27.15
N HIS A 81 31.20 18.56 27.84
CA HIS A 81 31.36 18.66 29.28
C HIS A 81 32.76 18.22 29.71
N GLY A 82 33.43 19.04 30.52
CA GLY A 82 34.77 18.72 31.03
C GLY A 82 35.83 18.50 29.94
N GLY A 83 35.72 19.20 28.80
CA GLY A 83 36.61 19.05 27.64
C GLY A 83 36.34 17.81 26.78
N PHE A 84 35.26 17.07 27.04
CA PHE A 84 34.83 15.93 26.22
C PHE A 84 33.52 16.24 25.50
N HIS A 85 33.48 16.00 24.19
CA HIS A 85 32.23 15.96 23.43
C HIS A 85 31.55 14.61 23.64
N TYR A 86 30.22 14.64 23.80
CA TYR A 86 29.42 13.44 24.01
C TYR A 86 28.14 13.42 23.18
N VAL A 87 27.68 12.20 22.89
CA VAL A 87 26.36 11.95 22.27
C VAL A 87 25.58 11.02 23.19
N ALA A 88 24.39 11.46 23.61
CA ALA A 88 23.46 10.67 24.40
C ALA A 88 22.37 10.06 23.49
N THR A 89 22.19 8.76 23.57
CA THR A 89 21.28 7.99 22.70
C THR A 89 20.42 7.01 23.50
N GLU A 90 19.37 6.50 22.87
CA GLU A 90 18.55 5.42 23.42
C GLU A 90 19.38 4.19 23.79
N PHE A 91 19.13 3.64 24.98
CA PHE A 91 19.66 2.33 25.36
C PHE A 91 18.86 1.22 24.68
N ALA A 92 19.42 0.64 23.61
CA ALA A 92 18.82 -0.49 22.91
C ALA A 92 19.12 -1.81 23.64
N GLU A 93 18.12 -2.35 24.34
CA GLU A 93 18.21 -3.66 24.99
C GLU A 93 18.17 -4.80 23.96
N GLY A 94 19.28 -5.54 23.82
CA GLY A 94 19.38 -6.68 22.91
C GLY A 94 20.82 -7.14 22.70
N ASP A 95 20.99 -8.22 21.93
CA ASP A 95 22.30 -8.64 21.45
C ASP A 95 22.61 -7.92 20.13
N THR A 96 23.89 -7.64 19.84
CA THR A 96 24.25 -7.08 18.53
C THR A 96 24.23 -8.18 17.46
N LEU A 97 24.06 -7.81 16.20
CA LEU A 97 24.20 -8.75 15.09
C LEU A 97 25.61 -9.37 15.08
N GLY A 98 26.64 -8.59 15.46
CA GLY A 98 28.00 -9.10 15.65
C GLY A 98 28.06 -10.20 16.70
N GLY A 99 27.47 -9.99 17.89
CA GLY A 99 27.39 -10.99 18.96
C GLY A 99 26.59 -12.24 18.54
N ARG A 100 25.57 -12.07 17.70
CA ARG A 100 24.81 -13.18 17.13
C ARG A 100 25.63 -13.99 16.14
N LEU A 101 26.32 -13.34 15.21
CA LEU A 101 27.16 -13.98 14.20
C LEU A 101 28.35 -14.70 14.85
N ALA A 102 28.95 -14.13 15.89
CA ALA A 102 30.01 -14.79 16.66
C ALA A 102 29.55 -16.12 17.29
N ARG A 103 28.27 -16.22 17.68
CA ARG A 103 27.72 -17.44 18.32
C ARG A 103 27.17 -18.46 17.33
N ARG A 104 26.56 -18.02 16.23
CA ARG A 104 25.88 -18.90 15.25
C ARG A 104 26.65 -19.11 13.96
N GLY A 105 27.69 -18.31 13.70
CA GLY A 105 28.36 -18.25 12.41
C GLY A 105 27.45 -17.60 11.36
N ARG A 106 26.65 -18.41 10.65
CA ARG A 106 25.71 -17.94 9.62
C ARG A 106 24.28 -17.83 10.16
N LEU A 107 23.47 -16.98 9.53
CA LEU A 107 22.03 -16.88 9.80
C LEU A 107 21.21 -17.57 8.72
N GLU A 108 19.98 -17.94 9.09
CA GLU A 108 19.00 -18.43 8.14
C GLU A 108 18.66 -17.34 7.10
N PRO A 109 18.55 -17.66 5.80
CA PRO A 109 18.36 -16.65 4.75
C PRO A 109 17.13 -15.75 4.97
N ARG A 110 16.05 -16.33 5.52
CA ARG A 110 14.84 -15.57 5.89
C ARG A 110 15.09 -14.57 7.01
N GLU A 111 15.89 -14.94 8.01
CA GLU A 111 16.29 -14.07 9.12
C GLU A 111 17.21 -12.95 8.60
N ALA A 112 18.23 -13.29 7.80
CA ALA A 112 19.16 -12.35 7.20
C ALA A 112 18.44 -11.29 6.34
N LEU A 113 17.50 -11.70 5.48
CA LEU A 113 16.70 -10.81 4.65
C LEU A 113 15.76 -9.92 5.48
N ALA A 114 15.18 -10.44 6.57
CA ALA A 114 14.36 -9.65 7.48
C ALA A 114 15.19 -8.56 8.18
N ILE A 115 16.40 -8.89 8.63
CA ILE A 115 17.32 -7.92 9.24
C ILE A 115 17.70 -6.83 8.24
N ALA A 116 18.12 -7.22 7.02
CA ALA A 116 18.47 -6.27 5.97
C ALA A 116 17.29 -5.34 5.60
N PHE A 117 16.08 -5.89 5.54
CA PHE A 117 14.85 -5.12 5.31
C PHE A 117 14.61 -4.04 6.37
N TYR A 118 14.70 -4.39 7.66
CA TYR A 118 14.48 -3.41 8.74
C TYR A 118 15.57 -2.33 8.79
N VAL A 119 16.82 -2.69 8.50
CA VAL A 119 17.91 -1.73 8.38
C VAL A 119 17.67 -0.78 7.19
N ALA A 120 17.29 -1.31 6.02
CA ALA A 120 16.96 -0.50 4.85
C ALA A 120 15.81 0.49 5.11
N ARG A 121 14.79 0.09 5.88
CA ARG A 121 13.70 0.99 6.31
C ARG A 121 14.19 2.13 7.21
N ALA A 122 15.09 1.84 8.15
CA ALA A 122 15.69 2.88 8.99
C ALA A 122 16.48 3.90 8.16
N LEU A 123 17.24 3.43 7.17
CA LEU A 123 18.02 4.27 6.27
C LEU A 123 17.13 5.13 5.36
N LEU A 124 16.06 4.55 4.81
CA LEU A 124 15.05 5.30 4.04
C LEU A 124 14.45 6.43 4.88
N TYR A 125 14.10 6.16 6.13
CA TYR A 125 13.54 7.17 7.02
C TYR A 125 14.54 8.31 7.29
N ALA A 126 15.79 7.98 7.65
CA ALA A 126 16.83 8.97 7.90
C ALA A 126 17.11 9.85 6.68
N TRP A 127 17.21 9.24 5.50
CA TRP A 127 17.47 9.96 4.24
C TRP A 127 16.28 10.80 3.77
N SER A 128 15.06 10.31 3.92
CA SER A 128 13.87 11.05 3.50
C SER A 128 13.59 12.26 4.39
N LYS A 129 13.85 12.16 5.70
CA LYS A 129 13.53 13.21 6.68
C LYS A 129 14.66 14.21 6.91
N ALA A 130 15.91 13.75 6.94
CA ALA A 130 17.05 14.61 7.31
C ALA A 130 18.18 14.62 6.28
N LYS A 131 18.06 13.88 5.16
CA LYS A 131 19.13 13.70 4.15
C LYS A 131 20.44 13.20 4.77
N LEU A 132 20.33 12.41 5.84
CA LEU A 132 21.47 11.81 6.53
C LEU A 132 21.75 10.41 6.00
N ALA A 133 22.97 10.19 5.50
CA ALA A 133 23.52 8.86 5.26
C ALA A 133 24.21 8.36 6.54
N HIS A 134 24.15 7.05 6.80
CA HIS A 134 24.68 6.45 8.03
C HIS A 134 26.21 6.29 8.02
N LEU A 135 26.76 5.85 6.88
CA LEU A 135 28.18 5.72 6.59
C LEU A 135 28.95 4.85 7.61
N ASP A 136 28.31 3.85 8.22
CA ASP A 136 28.96 2.96 9.21
C ASP A 136 28.09 1.75 9.54
N ILE A 137 27.48 1.16 8.51
CA ILE A 137 26.64 -0.01 8.70
C ILE A 137 27.55 -1.21 8.86
N GLN A 138 27.51 -1.80 10.05
CA GLN A 138 28.29 -2.97 10.44
C GLN A 138 27.53 -3.78 11.50
N PRO A 139 27.85 -5.06 11.71
CA PRO A 139 27.10 -5.91 12.64
C PRO A 139 27.09 -5.41 14.08
N GLY A 140 28.12 -4.69 14.52
CA GLY A 140 28.18 -4.09 15.87
C GLY A 140 27.18 -2.94 16.09
N ASN A 141 26.70 -2.31 15.00
CA ASN A 141 25.75 -1.20 15.02
C ASN A 141 24.30 -1.64 14.80
N ILE A 142 24.03 -2.95 14.68
CA ILE A 142 22.70 -3.50 14.46
C ILE A 142 22.30 -4.31 15.69
N PHE A 143 21.26 -3.88 16.40
CA PHE A 143 20.76 -4.54 17.60
C PHE A 143 19.56 -5.45 17.29
N LEU A 144 19.61 -6.68 17.80
CA LEU A 144 18.58 -7.71 17.69
C LEU A 144 17.90 -7.88 19.06
N ARG A 145 16.66 -7.41 19.19
CA ARG A 145 15.89 -7.46 20.44
C ARG A 145 15.08 -8.76 20.56
N LYS A 146 14.68 -9.14 21.78
CA LYS A 146 13.98 -10.41 22.12
C LYS A 146 12.60 -10.60 21.46
N ALA A 147 12.12 -9.62 20.69
CA ALA A 147 10.84 -9.61 19.98
C ALA A 147 10.95 -9.75 18.44
N GLY A 148 12.17 -9.89 17.89
CA GLY A 148 12.41 -9.85 16.44
C GLY A 148 12.59 -8.43 15.88
N ASP A 149 12.60 -7.42 16.76
CA ASP A 149 12.84 -6.03 16.39
C ASP A 149 14.33 -5.78 16.13
N VAL A 150 14.62 -5.11 15.03
CA VAL A 150 15.97 -4.72 14.60
C VAL A 150 16.10 -3.22 14.74
N LYS A 151 17.15 -2.74 15.43
CA LYS A 151 17.47 -1.31 15.54
C LYS A 151 18.88 -1.01 15.03
N LEU A 152 18.99 0.01 14.19
CA LEU A 152 20.25 0.54 13.70
C LEU A 152 20.72 1.68 14.60
N ASP A 153 21.97 1.61 15.05
CA ASP A 153 22.63 2.57 15.93
C ASP A 153 23.80 3.25 15.22
N GLY A 154 24.18 4.44 15.68
CA GLY A 154 25.32 5.18 15.15
C GLY A 154 25.00 6.22 14.07
N LEU A 155 23.71 6.52 13.86
CA LEU A 155 23.27 7.65 13.03
C LEU A 155 23.58 9.00 13.72
N GLY A 156 23.96 10.02 12.94
CA GLY A 156 24.30 11.34 13.46
C GLY A 156 25.68 11.44 14.12
N ILE A 157 26.46 10.35 14.10
CA ILE A 157 27.86 10.35 14.51
C ILE A 157 28.71 10.62 13.26
N ALA A 158 29.16 11.86 13.08
CA ALA A 158 30.01 12.24 11.94
C ALA A 158 31.23 11.31 11.85
N LYS A 159 31.64 11.01 10.62
CA LYS A 159 32.80 10.15 10.34
C LYS A 159 34.00 11.03 10.03
N PRO A 160 35.20 10.70 10.54
CA PRO A 160 36.43 11.38 10.13
C PRO A 160 36.65 11.17 8.62
N ALA A 161 37.27 12.15 7.97
CA ALA A 161 37.47 12.16 6.52
C ALA A 161 38.35 11.00 6.00
N VAL A 162 39.23 10.47 6.85
CA VAL A 162 40.23 9.47 6.47
C VAL A 162 39.73 8.04 6.76
N ALA A 163 39.51 7.24 5.71
CA ALA A 163 39.05 5.85 5.84
C ALA A 163 40.07 4.93 6.54
N ALA A 164 41.36 5.28 6.46
CA ALA A 164 42.46 4.55 7.10
C ALA A 164 42.42 4.58 8.65
N ALA A 165 41.61 5.45 9.27
CA ALA A 165 41.45 5.52 10.72
C ALA A 165 40.41 4.54 11.29
N SER A 166 39.66 3.80 10.44
CA SER A 166 38.66 2.83 10.91
C SER A 166 39.30 1.50 11.30
N LYS A 167 39.13 1.08 12.57
CA LYS A 167 39.59 -0.22 13.09
C LYS A 167 38.96 -1.45 12.39
N LEU A 168 37.87 -1.29 11.62
CA LEU A 168 37.22 -2.37 10.86
C LEU A 168 36.88 -1.93 9.43
N PRO A 169 37.76 -2.16 8.44
CA PRO A 169 37.50 -1.79 7.04
C PRO A 169 36.55 -2.73 6.29
N HIS A 170 36.12 -3.83 6.93
CA HIS A 170 35.38 -4.96 6.30
C HIS A 170 34.04 -4.62 5.65
N TYR A 171 33.51 -3.41 5.89
CA TYR A 171 32.22 -2.95 5.37
C TYR A 171 32.35 -1.62 4.63
N THR A 172 33.56 -1.10 4.46
CA THR A 172 33.80 0.23 3.86
C THR A 172 33.50 0.18 2.36
N SER A 173 32.74 1.17 1.87
CA SER A 173 32.43 1.25 0.45
C SER A 173 33.63 1.73 -0.40
N PRO A 174 33.74 1.32 -1.67
CA PRO A 174 34.85 1.65 -2.59
C PRO A 174 35.14 3.15 -2.67
N GLU A 175 34.10 3.97 -2.83
CA GLU A 175 34.21 5.43 -2.93
C GLU A 175 34.76 6.07 -1.66
N ARG A 176 34.59 5.40 -0.50
CA ARG A 176 35.18 5.83 0.76
C ARG A 176 36.59 5.34 0.94
N ALA A 177 36.92 4.18 0.39
CA ALA A 177 38.27 3.64 0.37
C ALA A 177 39.23 4.47 -0.51
N GLN A 178 38.71 5.06 -1.59
CA GLN A 178 39.49 5.80 -2.59
C GLN A 178 39.57 7.32 -2.36
N GLU A 179 38.79 7.87 -1.42
CA GLU A 179 38.72 9.32 -1.09
C GLU A 179 38.41 10.27 -2.28
N ALA A 180 38.08 9.74 -3.46
CA ALA A 180 37.93 10.50 -4.71
C ALA A 180 36.58 11.24 -4.84
N ARG A 181 35.57 10.90 -4.03
CA ARG A 181 34.23 11.50 -4.09
C ARG A 181 33.52 11.44 -2.74
N ALA A 182 32.79 12.50 -2.39
CA ALA A 182 31.93 12.49 -1.21
C ALA A 182 30.88 11.37 -1.33
N PRO A 183 30.82 10.41 -0.37
CA PRO A 183 29.87 9.31 -0.45
C PRO A 183 28.43 9.81 -0.28
N ASP A 184 27.53 9.28 -1.11
CA ASP A 184 26.09 9.49 -0.95
C ASP A 184 25.44 8.30 -0.20
N PHE A 185 24.11 8.29 -0.15
CA PHE A 185 23.32 7.24 0.49
C PHE A 185 23.60 5.82 -0.05
N ARG A 186 24.19 5.67 -1.24
CA ARG A 186 24.50 4.35 -1.83
C ARG A 186 25.72 3.70 -1.19
N ALA A 187 26.53 4.45 -0.44
CA ALA A 187 27.58 3.89 0.42
C ALA A 187 26.99 3.00 1.52
N ASP A 188 25.80 3.36 2.02
CA ASP A 188 25.08 2.55 3.01
C ASP A 188 24.55 1.25 2.41
N ILE A 189 24.09 1.30 1.16
CA ILE A 189 23.61 0.12 0.43
C ILE A 189 24.74 -0.89 0.26
N TYR A 190 25.95 -0.43 -0.07
CA TYR A 190 27.14 -1.27 -0.13
C TYR A 190 27.47 -1.90 1.22
N SER A 191 27.53 -1.09 2.27
CA SER A 191 27.87 -1.53 3.61
C SER A 191 26.86 -2.58 4.11
N LEU A 192 25.56 -2.35 3.88
CA LEU A 192 24.50 -3.31 4.17
C LEU A 192 24.61 -4.59 3.33
N GLY A 193 25.07 -4.48 2.07
CA GLY A 193 25.36 -5.61 1.21
C GLY A 193 26.47 -6.50 1.77
N CYS A 194 27.55 -5.90 2.28
CA CYS A 194 28.61 -6.64 2.98
C CYS A 194 28.12 -7.30 4.26
N VAL A 195 27.24 -6.63 5.02
CA VAL A 195 26.60 -7.23 6.21
C VAL A 195 25.69 -8.40 5.82
N LEU A 196 24.88 -8.26 4.77
CA LEU A 196 24.03 -9.33 4.26
C LEU A 196 24.85 -10.52 3.76
N TYR A 197 25.95 -10.25 3.03
CA TYR A 197 26.93 -11.27 2.65
C TYR A 197 27.43 -12.04 3.87
N GLN A 198 27.88 -11.33 4.91
CA GLN A 198 28.37 -11.97 6.13
C GLN A 198 27.30 -12.78 6.85
N MET A 199 26.06 -12.29 6.92
CA MET A 199 24.96 -13.06 7.51
C MET A 199 24.74 -14.39 6.79
N LEU A 200 24.92 -14.43 5.47
CA LEU A 200 24.70 -15.64 4.65
C LEU A 200 25.93 -16.56 4.59
N ALA A 201 27.13 -15.99 4.45
CA ALA A 201 28.38 -16.72 4.31
C ALA A 201 29.08 -17.01 5.66
N GLY A 202 28.63 -16.39 6.75
CA GLY A 202 29.21 -16.48 8.10
C GLY A 202 30.44 -15.62 8.33
N LYS A 203 31.02 -15.02 7.28
CA LYS A 203 32.23 -14.20 7.32
C LYS A 203 32.15 -13.03 6.32
N PRO A 204 32.83 -11.89 6.58
CA PRO A 204 32.77 -10.74 5.67
C PRO A 204 33.34 -11.09 4.29
N PRO A 205 32.97 -10.33 3.24
CA PRO A 205 33.36 -10.65 1.86
C PRO A 205 34.87 -10.59 1.64
N PHE A 206 35.57 -9.68 2.32
CA PHE A 206 37.01 -9.55 2.21
C PHE A 206 37.66 -9.67 3.60
N GLU A 207 38.70 -10.52 3.67
CA GLU A 207 39.47 -10.83 4.88
C GLU A 207 40.98 -10.83 4.56
N GLY A 208 41.80 -10.64 5.59
CA GLY A 208 43.27 -10.71 5.52
C GLY A 208 43.95 -9.46 4.97
N GLY A 209 45.22 -9.27 5.37
CA GLY A 209 46.05 -8.11 5.05
C GLY A 209 45.95 -6.98 6.09
N ASP A 210 46.78 -5.95 5.93
CA ASP A 210 46.62 -4.71 6.69
C ASP A 210 45.38 -3.92 6.23
N GLY A 211 45.00 -2.88 6.98
CA GLY A 211 43.79 -2.10 6.66
C GLY A 211 43.80 -1.50 5.24
N LYS A 212 44.98 -1.21 4.69
CA LYS A 212 45.14 -0.63 3.36
C LYS A 212 44.92 -1.68 2.26
N ALA A 213 45.45 -2.88 2.44
CA ALA A 213 45.22 -4.02 1.58
C ALA A 213 43.72 -4.38 1.54
N LEU A 214 43.03 -4.36 2.68
CA LEU A 214 41.60 -4.65 2.75
C LEU A 214 40.76 -3.59 2.01
N LEU A 215 41.10 -2.31 2.14
CA LEU A 215 40.46 -1.23 1.38
C LEU A 215 40.68 -1.38 -0.14
N ALA A 216 41.87 -1.83 -0.56
CA ALA A 216 42.15 -2.14 -1.96
C ALA A 216 41.25 -3.28 -2.49
N LYS A 217 41.02 -4.34 -1.69
CA LYS A 217 40.06 -5.40 -2.05
C LYS A 217 38.64 -4.88 -2.22
N HIS A 218 38.19 -4.02 -1.30
CA HIS A 218 36.87 -3.39 -1.44
C HIS A 218 36.77 -2.56 -2.73
N ALA A 219 37.84 -1.86 -3.12
CA ALA A 219 37.92 -1.08 -4.34
C ALA A 219 37.99 -1.91 -5.64
N GLN A 220 38.73 -3.02 -5.66
CA GLN A 220 39.15 -3.69 -6.91
C GLN A 220 38.67 -5.14 -7.02
N ASP A 221 38.77 -5.93 -5.95
CA ASP A 221 38.50 -7.37 -6.00
C ASP A 221 37.01 -7.65 -6.22
N PRO A 222 36.64 -8.61 -7.09
CA PRO A 222 35.24 -9.01 -7.23
C PRO A 222 34.69 -9.61 -5.92
N LEU A 223 33.38 -9.45 -5.69
CA LEU A 223 32.72 -10.09 -4.55
C LEU A 223 32.90 -11.62 -4.66
N PRO A 224 33.36 -12.32 -3.61
CA PRO A 224 33.39 -13.77 -3.66
C PRO A 224 31.98 -14.35 -3.76
N ALA A 225 31.81 -15.42 -4.53
CA ALA A 225 30.51 -16.05 -4.70
C ALA A 225 30.02 -16.69 -3.37
N ILE A 226 28.79 -16.37 -2.96
CA ILE A 226 28.14 -16.94 -1.77
C ILE A 226 27.98 -18.45 -1.95
N THR A 227 27.74 -18.90 -3.18
CA THR A 227 27.64 -20.32 -3.56
C THR A 227 28.85 -21.17 -3.17
N LYS A 228 30.05 -20.57 -3.02
CA LYS A 228 31.22 -21.28 -2.49
C LYS A 228 31.05 -21.74 -1.04
N THR A 229 30.31 -20.98 -0.23
CA THR A 229 30.09 -21.25 1.21
C THR A 229 28.70 -21.82 1.48
N TRP A 230 27.74 -21.52 0.59
CA TRP A 230 26.39 -22.05 0.63
C TRP A 230 25.92 -22.40 -0.80
N PRO A 231 26.21 -23.63 -1.29
CA PRO A 231 25.88 -24.04 -2.65
C PRO A 231 24.39 -23.99 -3.02
N ALA A 232 23.51 -23.98 -2.02
CA ALA A 232 22.07 -23.90 -2.21
C ALA A 232 21.53 -22.45 -2.17
N CYS A 233 22.40 -21.45 -2.21
CA CYS A 233 22.01 -20.04 -2.30
C CYS A 233 21.18 -19.80 -3.58
N PRO A 234 19.98 -19.22 -3.47
CA PRO A 234 19.22 -18.82 -4.65
C PRO A 234 19.97 -17.78 -5.47
N ALA A 235 20.01 -17.94 -6.80
CA ALA A 235 20.69 -17.01 -7.69
C ALA A 235 20.15 -15.57 -7.59
N SER A 236 18.89 -15.38 -7.20
CA SER A 236 18.32 -14.06 -6.92
C SER A 236 18.88 -13.41 -5.67
N LEU A 237 19.14 -14.19 -4.63
CA LEU A 237 19.75 -13.71 -3.39
C LEU A 237 21.22 -13.36 -3.59
N GLU A 238 21.96 -14.16 -4.36
CA GLU A 238 23.35 -13.84 -4.73
C GLU A 238 23.41 -12.56 -5.57
N ARG A 239 22.57 -12.43 -6.61
CA ARG A 239 22.48 -11.21 -7.43
C ARG A 239 22.11 -9.96 -6.63
N LEU A 240 21.22 -10.08 -5.66
CA LEU A 240 20.87 -8.97 -4.77
C LEU A 240 22.11 -8.48 -4.02
N VAL A 241 22.88 -9.39 -3.42
CA VAL A 241 24.10 -9.05 -2.66
C VAL A 241 25.18 -8.48 -3.58
N GLU A 242 25.36 -9.04 -4.78
CA GLU A 242 26.29 -8.52 -5.81
C GLU A 242 25.91 -7.09 -6.21
N ARG A 243 24.63 -6.82 -6.46
CA ARG A 243 24.16 -5.49 -6.83
C ARG A 243 24.31 -4.49 -5.69
N MET A 244 24.01 -4.89 -4.45
CA MET A 244 24.25 -4.04 -3.28
C MET A 244 25.74 -3.68 -3.14
N THR A 245 26.63 -4.64 -3.43
CA THR A 245 28.09 -4.51 -3.30
C THR A 245 28.80 -4.14 -4.60
N ALA A 246 28.09 -3.63 -5.59
CA ALA A 246 28.68 -3.17 -6.85
C ALA A 246 29.72 -2.06 -6.60
N LYS A 247 30.83 -2.09 -7.34
CA LYS A 247 31.96 -1.18 -7.09
C LYS A 247 31.57 0.27 -7.37
N GLU A 248 30.96 0.51 -8.52
CA GLU A 248 30.42 1.80 -8.89
C GLU A 248 29.08 2.08 -8.19
N PRO A 249 28.91 3.22 -7.48
CA PRO A 249 27.65 3.56 -6.81
C PRO A 249 26.44 3.56 -7.75
N ARG A 250 26.63 3.95 -9.02
CA ARG A 250 25.54 4.02 -10.01
C ARG A 250 24.92 2.66 -10.33
N ASP A 251 25.70 1.58 -10.17
CA ASP A 251 25.29 0.21 -10.49
C ASP A 251 24.55 -0.48 -9.34
N ARG A 252 24.58 0.14 -8.15
CA ARG A 252 23.76 -0.24 -7.00
C ARG A 252 22.31 0.25 -7.17
N HIS A 253 21.43 -0.10 -6.22
CA HIS A 253 20.05 0.38 -6.18
C HIS A 253 19.97 1.91 -6.21
N CYS A 254 19.02 2.43 -6.97
CA CYS A 254 18.91 3.87 -7.20
C CYS A 254 18.24 4.64 -6.04
N SER A 255 17.67 3.92 -5.07
CA SER A 255 17.06 4.43 -3.84
C SER A 255 16.95 3.31 -2.79
N TYR A 256 16.70 3.66 -1.53
CA TYR A 256 16.37 2.65 -0.51
C TYR A 256 15.03 1.96 -0.78
N ASP A 257 14.07 2.62 -1.42
CA ASP A 257 12.81 1.98 -1.84
C ASP A 257 13.03 0.88 -2.89
N ASP A 258 13.94 1.11 -3.85
CA ASP A 258 14.37 0.10 -4.83
C ASP A 258 15.00 -1.12 -4.13
N LEU A 259 15.89 -0.87 -3.17
CA LEU A 259 16.48 -1.94 -2.34
C LEU A 259 15.43 -2.70 -1.52
N ILE A 260 14.49 -1.99 -0.87
CA ILE A 260 13.44 -2.60 -0.05
C ILE A 260 12.52 -3.50 -0.88
N LYS A 261 12.16 -3.07 -2.09
CA LYS A 261 11.36 -3.87 -3.02
C LYS A 261 12.08 -5.16 -3.40
N GLU A 262 13.35 -5.08 -3.81
CA GLU A 262 14.13 -6.27 -4.19
C GLU A 262 14.34 -7.22 -2.99
N LEU A 263 14.59 -6.68 -1.78
CA LEU A 263 14.67 -7.47 -0.54
C LEU A 263 13.38 -8.25 -0.26
N LEU A 264 12.21 -7.63 -0.47
CA LEU A 264 10.90 -8.29 -0.28
C LEU A 264 10.65 -9.37 -1.34
N GLU A 265 10.97 -9.09 -2.61
CA GLU A 265 10.82 -10.05 -3.71
C GLU A 265 11.67 -11.31 -3.47
N VAL A 266 12.96 -11.12 -3.15
CA VAL A 266 13.88 -12.22 -2.85
C VAL A 266 13.45 -12.96 -1.58
N ARG A 267 12.94 -12.26 -0.57
CA ARG A 267 12.40 -12.90 0.65
C ARG A 267 11.21 -13.81 0.36
N GLU A 268 10.28 -13.38 -0.50
CA GLU A 268 9.14 -14.23 -0.88
C GLU A 268 9.57 -15.41 -1.76
N GLU A 269 10.58 -15.23 -2.62
CA GLU A 269 11.17 -16.34 -3.38
C GLU A 269 11.80 -17.38 -2.45
N VAL A 270 12.67 -16.94 -1.53
CA VAL A 270 13.27 -17.78 -0.50
C VAL A 270 12.18 -18.46 0.32
N LYS A 271 11.10 -17.74 0.68
CA LYS A 271 9.97 -18.29 1.41
C LYS A 271 9.33 -19.45 0.64
N ARG A 272 9.04 -19.26 -0.64
CA ARG A 272 8.47 -20.28 -1.52
C ARG A 272 9.40 -21.48 -1.71
N MET A 273 10.70 -21.25 -1.87
CA MET A 273 11.70 -22.33 -1.99
C MET A 273 11.80 -23.18 -0.72
N THR A 274 11.80 -22.56 0.46
CA THR A 274 11.76 -23.32 1.72
C THR A 274 10.45 -24.13 1.79
N GLN A 275 9.30 -23.54 1.46
CA GLN A 275 8.00 -24.24 1.46
C GLN A 275 7.95 -25.41 0.47
N GLN A 276 8.61 -25.30 -0.69
CA GLN A 276 8.74 -26.38 -1.69
C GLN A 276 9.77 -27.46 -1.28
N ARG A 277 10.74 -27.14 -0.41
CA ARG A 277 11.65 -28.13 0.17
C ARG A 277 11.02 -28.86 1.36
N THR A 278 10.15 -28.19 2.12
CA THR A 278 9.36 -28.82 3.19
C THR A 278 8.19 -29.67 2.65
N SER A 279 7.92 -29.66 1.34
CA SER A 279 6.93 -30.54 0.70
C SER A 279 7.47 -31.94 0.35
N VAL A 280 8.61 -32.34 0.91
CA VAL A 280 8.97 -33.75 1.04
C VAL A 280 8.66 -34.19 2.48
N GLN A 281 7.38 -34.37 2.76
CA GLN A 281 6.81 -35.11 3.88
C GLN A 281 5.39 -35.52 3.49
N PRO A 282 4.92 -36.66 4.03
CA PRO A 282 4.46 -37.82 3.27
C PRO A 282 3.29 -37.50 2.33
N GLN A 283 3.21 -38.21 1.20
CA GLN A 283 2.04 -38.19 0.31
C GLN A 283 0.75 -38.37 1.12
N VAL A 284 0.09 -37.26 1.43
CA VAL A 284 -1.34 -37.27 1.74
C VAL A 284 -2.00 -37.30 0.38
N GLU A 285 -2.66 -38.41 0.06
CA GLU A 285 -3.43 -38.62 -1.15
C GLU A 285 -4.24 -37.34 -1.49
N SER A 286 -4.01 -36.80 -2.69
CA SER A 286 -4.70 -35.59 -3.15
C SER A 286 -6.17 -35.92 -3.44
N ARG A 287 -6.99 -35.94 -2.40
CA ARG A 287 -8.44 -36.09 -2.53
C ARG A 287 -9.04 -34.75 -2.97
N ALA A 288 -9.81 -34.78 -4.06
CA ALA A 288 -10.65 -33.66 -4.46
C ALA A 288 -11.96 -33.69 -3.66
N PHE A 289 -12.44 -32.54 -3.21
CA PHE A 289 -13.69 -32.39 -2.46
C PHE A 289 -14.38 -31.09 -2.89
N ALA A 290 -15.62 -31.16 -3.35
CA ALA A 290 -16.44 -30.00 -3.76
C ALA A 290 -15.79 -29.03 -4.77
N GLY A 291 -14.94 -29.54 -5.67
CA GLY A 291 -14.18 -28.68 -6.60
C GLY A 291 -12.92 -28.05 -6.00
N TYR A 292 -12.49 -28.48 -4.81
CA TYR A 292 -11.25 -28.07 -4.16
C TYR A 292 -10.28 -29.24 -4.01
N THR A 293 -8.98 -28.96 -4.12
CA THR A 293 -7.90 -29.91 -3.83
C THR A 293 -7.27 -29.54 -2.48
N PHE A 294 -7.26 -30.48 -1.53
CA PHE A 294 -6.61 -30.24 -0.23
C PHE A 294 -5.10 -30.03 -0.40
N LEU A 295 -4.56 -29.01 0.26
CA LEU A 295 -3.12 -28.71 0.30
C LEU A 295 -2.52 -29.02 1.67
N ALA A 296 -3.21 -28.66 2.76
CA ALA A 296 -2.77 -28.94 4.13
C ALA A 296 -3.96 -28.85 5.10
N LYS A 297 -3.92 -29.61 6.20
CA LYS A 297 -4.83 -29.41 7.34
C LYS A 297 -4.33 -28.23 8.17
N LEU A 298 -5.20 -27.25 8.43
CA LEU A 298 -4.91 -26.05 9.23
C LEU A 298 -5.27 -26.26 10.70
N GLY A 299 -6.37 -26.97 10.97
CA GLY A 299 -6.87 -27.21 12.31
C GLY A 299 -8.07 -28.15 12.30
N GLN A 300 -8.46 -28.64 13.48
CA GLN A 300 -9.67 -29.41 13.69
C GLN A 300 -10.28 -29.02 15.03
N ASN A 301 -11.61 -28.90 15.05
CA ASN A 301 -12.39 -28.65 16.25
C ASN A 301 -13.66 -29.54 16.24
N ASP A 302 -14.51 -29.38 17.24
CA ASP A 302 -15.78 -30.10 17.34
C ASP A 302 -16.79 -29.75 16.24
N ILE A 303 -16.51 -28.72 15.44
CA ILE A 303 -17.39 -28.25 14.37
C ILE A 303 -16.99 -28.90 13.03
N GLY A 304 -15.70 -29.14 12.84
CA GLY A 304 -15.18 -29.68 11.60
C GLY A 304 -13.67 -29.57 11.48
N VAL A 305 -13.20 -29.64 10.24
CA VAL A 305 -11.78 -29.57 9.92
C VAL A 305 -11.54 -28.41 8.96
N ASP A 306 -10.57 -27.57 9.31
CA ASP A 306 -10.11 -26.46 8.49
C ASP A 306 -8.93 -26.92 7.63
N TYR A 307 -9.02 -26.73 6.33
CA TYR A 307 -7.99 -27.06 5.36
C TYR A 307 -7.53 -25.83 4.59
N ARG A 308 -6.24 -25.77 4.28
CA ARG A 308 -5.75 -24.99 3.15
C ARG A 308 -6.07 -25.80 1.92
N ALA A 309 -6.83 -25.24 0.99
CA ALA A 309 -7.22 -25.92 -0.24
C ALA A 309 -6.96 -25.03 -1.46
N ARG A 310 -6.92 -25.64 -2.63
CA ARG A 310 -6.85 -24.95 -3.92
C ARG A 310 -8.15 -25.17 -4.67
N GLU A 311 -8.83 -24.10 -5.02
CA GLU A 311 -10.01 -24.16 -5.89
C GLU A 311 -9.58 -24.64 -7.28
N THR A 312 -10.24 -25.68 -7.80
CA THR A 312 -9.81 -26.36 -9.03
C THR A 312 -10.00 -25.49 -10.26
N ALA A 313 -11.07 -24.69 -10.29
CA ALA A 313 -11.43 -23.83 -11.42
C ALA A 313 -10.49 -22.61 -11.54
N THR A 314 -10.29 -21.87 -10.46
CA THR A 314 -9.53 -20.60 -10.46
C THR A 314 -8.06 -20.76 -10.08
N LYS A 315 -7.68 -21.93 -9.54
CA LYS A 315 -6.39 -22.21 -8.89
C LYS A 315 -6.08 -21.33 -7.67
N ARG A 316 -7.07 -20.57 -7.16
CA ARG A 316 -6.96 -19.75 -5.94
C ARG A 316 -6.77 -20.62 -4.70
N VAL A 317 -5.95 -20.17 -3.77
CA VAL A 317 -5.79 -20.80 -2.46
C VAL A 317 -6.86 -20.24 -1.51
N VAL A 318 -7.57 -21.13 -0.84
CA VAL A 318 -8.68 -20.81 0.08
C VAL A 318 -8.50 -21.52 1.42
N ALA A 319 -9.12 -20.97 2.46
CA ALA A 319 -9.38 -21.71 3.69
C ALA A 319 -10.72 -22.44 3.52
N LEU A 320 -10.71 -23.76 3.55
CA LEU A 320 -11.88 -24.62 3.35
C LEU A 320 -12.21 -25.32 4.66
N LYS A 321 -13.31 -24.93 5.28
CA LYS A 321 -13.86 -25.57 6.48
C LYS A 321 -14.87 -26.61 6.06
N VAL A 322 -14.61 -27.87 6.42
CA VAL A 322 -15.52 -29.00 6.17
C VAL A 322 -16.16 -29.40 7.50
N LEU A 323 -17.48 -29.26 7.59
CA LEU A 323 -18.23 -29.59 8.80
C LEU A 323 -18.30 -31.11 9.01
N ALA A 324 -18.33 -31.54 10.27
CA ALA A 324 -18.43 -32.96 10.58
C ALA A 324 -19.75 -33.57 10.05
N GLN A 325 -19.69 -34.78 9.48
CA GLN A 325 -20.86 -35.41 8.82
C GLN A 325 -22.08 -35.61 9.72
N ARG A 326 -21.92 -35.61 11.05
CA ARG A 326 -23.04 -35.68 12.00
C ARG A 326 -24.06 -34.56 11.77
N PHE A 327 -23.60 -33.39 11.37
CA PHE A 327 -24.43 -32.21 11.14
C PHE A 327 -25.32 -32.35 9.89
N SER A 328 -24.81 -33.00 8.84
CA SER A 328 -25.56 -33.20 7.59
C SER A 328 -26.66 -34.27 7.69
N ARG A 329 -26.67 -35.09 8.74
CA ARG A 329 -27.65 -36.19 8.94
C ARG A 329 -28.97 -35.71 9.55
N GLU A 330 -29.01 -34.50 10.10
CA GLU A 330 -30.20 -33.93 10.71
C GLU A 330 -31.14 -33.35 9.63
N THR A 331 -32.43 -33.67 9.73
CA THR A 331 -33.46 -33.15 8.83
C THR A 331 -33.54 -31.63 8.92
N GLY A 332 -33.26 -30.93 7.82
CA GLY A 332 -33.35 -29.48 7.72
C GLY A 332 -32.11 -28.69 8.14
N PHE A 333 -31.06 -29.31 8.69
CA PHE A 333 -29.80 -28.61 9.01
C PHE A 333 -29.14 -28.03 7.77
N VAL A 334 -29.02 -28.83 6.71
CA VAL A 334 -28.41 -28.44 5.43
C VAL A 334 -29.09 -27.22 4.82
N GLU A 335 -30.42 -27.17 4.85
CA GLU A 335 -31.19 -26.03 4.31
C GLU A 335 -30.98 -24.75 5.13
N ARG A 336 -30.94 -24.88 6.47
CA ARG A 336 -30.62 -23.77 7.37
C ARG A 336 -29.18 -23.28 7.16
N PHE A 337 -28.23 -24.21 7.05
CA PHE A 337 -26.82 -23.92 6.75
C PHE A 337 -26.68 -23.15 5.44
N LYS A 338 -27.29 -23.63 4.35
CA LYS A 338 -27.26 -22.95 3.03
C LYS A 338 -27.86 -21.54 3.12
N ARG A 339 -28.95 -21.36 3.88
CA ARG A 339 -29.60 -20.05 4.07
C ARG A 339 -28.70 -19.06 4.83
N GLU A 340 -28.12 -19.49 5.95
CA GLU A 340 -27.26 -18.63 6.77
C GLU A 340 -25.91 -18.35 6.08
N ALA A 341 -25.32 -19.35 5.42
CA ALA A 341 -24.07 -19.17 4.69
C ALA A 341 -24.21 -18.22 3.49
N ALA A 342 -25.37 -18.18 2.83
CA ALA A 342 -25.66 -17.22 1.76
C ALA A 342 -25.73 -15.77 2.24
N VAL A 343 -25.99 -15.54 3.53
CA VAL A 343 -25.93 -14.20 4.14
C VAL A 343 -24.47 -13.81 4.39
N VAL A 344 -23.65 -14.76 4.87
CA VAL A 344 -22.22 -14.53 5.17
C VAL A 344 -21.40 -14.22 3.91
N THR A 345 -21.69 -14.84 2.76
CA THR A 345 -21.00 -14.56 1.49
C THR A 345 -21.25 -13.15 0.93
N ARG A 346 -22.21 -12.40 1.47
CA ARG A 346 -22.48 -11.01 1.09
C ARG A 346 -21.64 -10.00 1.90
N LEU A 347 -20.99 -10.44 2.97
CA LEU A 347 -20.18 -9.58 3.82
C LEU A 347 -18.81 -9.33 3.17
N SER A 348 -18.52 -8.05 2.86
CA SER A 348 -17.22 -7.65 2.33
C SER A 348 -16.69 -6.44 3.09
N HIS A 349 -15.67 -6.67 3.91
CA HIS A 349 -15.05 -5.65 4.75
C HIS A 349 -13.58 -5.99 5.00
N ASN A 350 -12.73 -4.97 5.12
CA ASN A 350 -11.28 -5.16 5.30
C ASN A 350 -10.93 -5.95 6.58
N ASN A 351 -11.76 -5.84 7.62
CA ASN A 351 -11.60 -6.55 8.89
C ASN A 351 -12.44 -7.82 9.02
N ILE A 352 -13.05 -8.31 7.95
CA ILE A 352 -13.78 -9.59 7.90
C ILE A 352 -13.00 -10.55 6.99
N VAL A 353 -12.98 -11.85 7.33
CA VAL A 353 -12.53 -12.91 6.42
C VAL A 353 -13.67 -13.19 5.44
N GLU A 354 -13.47 -12.86 4.17
CA GLU A 354 -14.50 -12.96 3.14
C GLU A 354 -14.80 -14.44 2.79
N ALA A 355 -16.08 -14.83 2.89
CA ALA A 355 -16.55 -16.13 2.46
C ALA A 355 -16.81 -16.13 0.95
N CYS A 356 -16.13 -16.99 0.20
CA CYS A 356 -16.23 -17.07 -1.25
C CYS A 356 -17.38 -17.99 -1.70
N ALA A 357 -17.57 -19.10 -1.00
CA ALA A 357 -18.57 -20.11 -1.34
C ALA A 357 -18.96 -20.91 -0.12
N ALA A 358 -20.18 -21.45 -0.13
CA ALA A 358 -20.62 -22.45 0.84
C ALA A 358 -21.54 -23.44 0.13
N GLY A 359 -21.53 -24.69 0.59
CA GLY A 359 -22.30 -25.73 -0.06
C GLY A 359 -22.25 -27.05 0.69
N GLU A 360 -22.61 -28.11 -0.03
CA GLU A 360 -22.63 -29.48 0.47
C GLU A 360 -22.02 -30.38 -0.60
N ALA A 361 -21.12 -31.26 -0.19
CA ALA A 361 -20.53 -32.28 -1.06
C ALA A 361 -20.20 -33.53 -0.23
N ASP A 362 -20.35 -34.71 -0.83
CA ASP A 362 -20.08 -36.01 -0.19
C ASP A 362 -20.73 -36.16 1.21
N GLY A 363 -21.95 -35.61 1.37
CA GLY A 363 -22.68 -35.63 2.64
C GLY A 363 -22.08 -34.74 3.74
N ALA A 364 -21.21 -33.78 3.41
CA ALA A 364 -20.64 -32.80 4.33
C ALA A 364 -20.87 -31.37 3.84
N CYS A 365 -21.39 -30.51 4.73
CA CYS A 365 -21.43 -29.07 4.50
C CYS A 365 -20.03 -28.46 4.56
N TYR A 366 -19.77 -27.45 3.74
CA TYR A 366 -18.49 -26.75 3.71
C TYR A 366 -18.63 -25.25 3.49
N ILE A 367 -17.66 -24.49 3.99
CA ILE A 367 -17.48 -23.07 3.71
C ILE A 367 -16.06 -22.85 3.20
N ALA A 368 -15.94 -22.21 2.03
CA ALA A 368 -14.68 -21.78 1.45
C ALA A 368 -14.55 -20.26 1.60
N SER A 369 -13.49 -19.82 2.26
CA SER A 369 -13.20 -18.42 2.54
C SER A 369 -11.83 -18.02 2.01
N GLU A 370 -11.55 -16.71 1.96
CA GLU A 370 -10.22 -16.24 1.65
C GLU A 370 -9.19 -16.85 2.61
N PHE A 371 -8.04 -17.27 2.07
CA PHE A 371 -6.93 -17.71 2.90
C PHE A 371 -6.14 -16.48 3.37
N VAL A 372 -6.27 -16.13 4.64
CA VAL A 372 -5.53 -15.01 5.24
C VAL A 372 -4.17 -15.48 5.73
N GLU A 373 -3.10 -14.95 5.13
CA GLU A 373 -1.74 -15.18 5.63
C GLU A 373 -1.49 -14.36 6.92
N GLY A 374 -1.32 -15.07 8.03
CA GLY A 374 -1.14 -14.46 9.34
C GLY A 374 -1.12 -15.49 10.46
N ARG A 375 -1.26 -15.00 11.70
CA ARG A 375 -1.35 -15.82 12.91
C ARG A 375 -2.64 -15.48 13.65
N THR A 376 -3.25 -16.45 14.29
CA THR A 376 -4.42 -16.17 15.15
C THR A 376 -4.00 -15.39 16.39
N LEU A 377 -4.94 -14.65 16.99
CA LEU A 377 -4.73 -13.94 18.24
C LEU A 377 -4.37 -14.92 19.36
N ARG A 378 -4.92 -16.14 19.36
CA ARG A 378 -4.49 -17.22 20.27
C ARG A 378 -2.98 -17.47 20.18
N GLN A 379 -2.47 -17.73 18.98
CA GLN A 379 -1.03 -17.98 18.75
C GLN A 379 -0.15 -16.77 19.12
N ARG A 380 -0.72 -15.56 19.10
CA ARG A 380 -0.06 -14.31 19.52
C ARG A 380 -0.04 -14.16 21.04
N MET A 381 -1.08 -14.62 21.73
CA MET A 381 -1.22 -14.62 23.19
C MET A 381 -0.36 -15.71 23.83
N GLU A 382 -0.33 -16.93 23.28
CA GLU A 382 0.48 -18.05 23.79
C GLU A 382 1.99 -17.74 23.85
N ARG A 383 2.49 -16.90 22.94
CA ARG A 383 3.92 -16.56 22.86
C ARG A 383 4.39 -15.41 23.75
N ARG A 384 3.50 -14.47 24.09
CA ARG A 384 3.86 -13.26 24.86
C ARG A 384 3.05 -13.09 26.16
N GLY A 385 2.03 -13.92 26.38
CA GLY A 385 1.02 -13.71 27.41
C GLY A 385 0.13 -12.50 27.07
N GLN A 386 0.07 -11.57 28.01
CA GLN A 386 -0.67 -10.31 27.95
C GLN A 386 -0.20 -9.41 26.78
N LEU A 387 -1.15 -8.73 26.12
CA LEU A 387 -0.86 -7.76 25.06
C LEU A 387 -0.64 -6.36 25.63
N GLN A 388 0.10 -5.52 24.90
CA GLN A 388 0.19 -4.11 25.28
C GLN A 388 -1.19 -3.45 25.15
N PRO A 389 -1.59 -2.56 26.08
CA PRO A 389 -2.92 -1.95 26.05
C PRO A 389 -3.28 -1.28 24.73
N ARG A 390 -2.31 -0.58 24.10
CA ARG A 390 -2.51 0.06 22.79
C ARG A 390 -2.80 -0.95 21.67
N GLU A 391 -2.14 -2.11 21.70
CA GLU A 391 -2.35 -3.19 20.74
C GLU A 391 -3.72 -3.85 20.97
N ALA A 392 -4.07 -4.16 22.22
CA ALA A 392 -5.36 -4.75 22.59
C ALA A 392 -6.55 -3.84 22.20
N LEU A 393 -6.43 -2.52 22.44
CA LEU A 393 -7.44 -1.53 22.04
C LEU A 393 -7.57 -1.43 20.51
N ALA A 394 -6.45 -1.46 19.78
CA ALA A 394 -6.48 -1.44 18.32
C ALA A 394 -7.17 -2.69 17.74
N ILE A 395 -6.85 -3.88 18.25
CA ILE A 395 -7.50 -5.13 17.86
C ILE A 395 -9.01 -5.05 18.16
N THR A 396 -9.37 -4.61 19.36
CA THR A 396 -10.78 -4.47 19.77
C THR A 396 -11.54 -3.51 18.87
N PHE A 397 -10.93 -2.39 18.50
CA PHE A 397 -11.51 -1.41 17.59
C PHE A 397 -11.78 -1.99 16.20
N TYR A 398 -10.82 -2.71 15.60
CA TYR A 398 -11.02 -3.33 14.29
C TYR A 398 -12.03 -4.48 14.31
N VAL A 399 -12.08 -5.25 15.39
CA VAL A 399 -13.10 -6.28 15.60
C VAL A 399 -14.49 -5.63 15.74
N ALA A 400 -14.62 -4.53 16.49
CA ALA A 400 -15.87 -3.80 16.61
C ALA A 400 -16.35 -3.22 15.26
N GLN A 401 -15.45 -2.74 14.40
CA GLN A 401 -15.80 -2.31 13.04
C GLN A 401 -16.32 -3.47 12.18
N ALA A 402 -15.67 -4.64 12.25
CA ALA A 402 -16.14 -5.84 11.56
C ALA A 402 -17.56 -6.24 12.01
N LEU A 403 -17.81 -6.22 13.32
CA LEU A 403 -19.12 -6.53 13.89
C LEU A 403 -20.19 -5.50 13.50
N GLN A 404 -19.85 -4.21 13.52
CA GLN A 404 -20.75 -3.14 13.05
C GLN A 404 -21.15 -3.33 11.59
N HIS A 405 -20.18 -3.62 10.72
CA HIS A 405 -20.45 -3.85 9.30
C HIS A 405 -21.36 -5.06 9.09
N ALA A 406 -21.11 -6.17 9.78
CA ALA A 406 -21.96 -7.37 9.68
C ALA A 406 -23.40 -7.11 10.14
N TRP A 407 -23.56 -6.34 11.21
CA TRP A 407 -24.87 -5.97 11.74
C TRP A 407 -25.63 -5.01 10.83
N ASN A 408 -24.99 -3.95 10.35
CA ASN A 408 -25.65 -2.96 9.49
C ASN A 408 -26.01 -3.53 8.11
N THR A 409 -25.17 -4.44 7.59
CA THR A 409 -25.38 -5.03 6.25
C THR A 409 -26.39 -6.17 6.28
N ALA A 410 -26.39 -6.99 7.34
CA ALA A 410 -27.10 -8.27 7.34
C ALA A 410 -27.87 -8.57 8.63
N GLY A 411 -27.85 -7.68 9.63
CA GLY A 411 -28.43 -7.95 10.95
C GLY A 411 -27.77 -9.12 11.68
N LEU A 412 -26.52 -9.46 11.33
CA LEU A 412 -25.87 -10.68 11.78
C LEU A 412 -25.06 -10.45 13.06
N THR A 413 -25.33 -11.26 14.09
CA THR A 413 -24.48 -11.40 15.28
C THR A 413 -23.43 -12.50 15.07
N HIS A 414 -22.20 -12.31 15.54
CA HIS A 414 -21.11 -13.26 15.41
C HIS A 414 -21.24 -14.46 16.36
N ARG A 415 -21.62 -14.23 17.63
CA ARG A 415 -21.88 -15.22 18.70
C ARG A 415 -20.69 -16.07 19.19
N ALA A 416 -19.57 -16.11 18.46
CA ALA A 416 -18.36 -16.84 18.83
C ALA A 416 -17.08 -15.99 18.80
N ILE A 417 -17.06 -14.85 19.48
CA ILE A 417 -15.87 -13.99 19.54
C ILE A 417 -14.81 -14.65 20.44
N THR A 418 -13.72 -15.13 19.85
CA THR A 418 -12.63 -15.82 20.54
C THR A 418 -11.27 -15.44 19.93
N PRO A 419 -10.14 -15.70 20.63
CA PRO A 419 -8.80 -15.48 20.08
C PRO A 419 -8.48 -16.32 18.83
N ASP A 420 -9.18 -17.44 18.63
CA ASP A 420 -8.99 -18.33 17.48
C ASP A 420 -9.55 -17.72 16.19
N ASN A 421 -10.62 -16.95 16.31
CA ASN A 421 -11.35 -16.37 15.19
C ASN A 421 -10.79 -15.00 14.75
N VAL A 422 -9.81 -14.45 15.47
CA VAL A 422 -9.16 -13.18 15.12
C VAL A 422 -7.79 -13.46 14.52
N ILE A 423 -7.56 -13.04 13.28
CA ILE A 423 -6.30 -13.24 12.53
C ILE A 423 -5.55 -11.90 12.43
N LEU A 424 -4.26 -11.94 12.75
CA LEU A 424 -3.32 -10.82 12.64
C LEU A 424 -2.38 -11.08 11.46
N THR A 425 -2.38 -10.20 10.46
CA THR A 425 -1.50 -10.33 9.29
C THR A 425 -0.13 -9.70 9.53
N ASP A 426 0.88 -10.13 8.77
CA ASP A 426 2.22 -9.53 8.81
C ASP A 426 2.23 -8.05 8.37
N ALA A 427 1.19 -7.61 7.65
CA ALA A 427 0.99 -6.22 7.24
C ALA A 427 0.34 -5.35 8.33
N GLY A 428 0.00 -5.93 9.49
CA GLY A 428 -0.61 -5.22 10.62
C GLY A 428 -2.13 -5.06 10.53
N THR A 429 -2.80 -5.79 9.64
CA THR A 429 -4.28 -5.80 9.57
C THR A 429 -4.88 -6.87 10.50
N VAL A 430 -6.08 -6.60 11.02
CA VAL A 430 -6.84 -7.50 11.90
C VAL A 430 -8.08 -7.97 11.14
N LYS A 431 -8.30 -9.28 11.05
CA LYS A 431 -9.47 -9.87 10.38
C LYS A 431 -10.21 -10.83 11.30
N LEU A 432 -11.53 -10.71 11.35
CA LEU A 432 -12.43 -11.60 12.09
C LEU A 432 -13.02 -12.65 11.14
N GLY A 433 -12.83 -13.93 11.45
CA GLY A 433 -13.32 -15.07 10.67
C GLY A 433 -14.46 -15.82 11.36
N ASP A 434 -15.00 -16.84 10.69
CA ASP A 434 -16.05 -17.75 11.21
C ASP A 434 -17.40 -17.10 11.57
N PHE A 435 -17.79 -16.02 10.86
CA PHE A 435 -19.10 -15.39 11.00
C PHE A 435 -20.27 -16.36 10.80
N GLY A 436 -21.28 -16.28 11.66
CA GLY A 436 -22.57 -16.96 11.50
C GLY A 436 -22.57 -18.46 11.82
N LEU A 437 -21.41 -19.11 11.96
CA LEU A 437 -21.32 -20.55 12.23
C LEU A 437 -21.92 -20.96 13.58
N ALA A 438 -21.75 -20.16 14.63
CA ALA A 438 -22.28 -20.47 15.95
C ALA A 438 -23.81 -20.46 16.00
N LYS A 439 -24.46 -19.51 15.30
CA LYS A 439 -25.93 -19.46 15.18
C LYS A 439 -26.48 -20.71 14.49
N ILE A 440 -25.81 -21.18 13.45
CA ILE A 440 -26.19 -22.38 12.70
C ILE A 440 -26.18 -23.62 13.61
N MET A 441 -25.22 -23.68 14.55
CA MET A 441 -25.02 -24.82 15.43
C MET A 441 -25.83 -24.79 16.74
N GLU A 442 -26.11 -23.60 17.28
CA GLU A 442 -27.02 -23.44 18.43
C GLU A 442 -28.45 -23.95 18.10
N ALA A 443 -28.89 -23.80 16.85
CA ALA A 443 -30.19 -24.28 16.39
C ALA A 443 -30.33 -25.82 16.41
N GLU A 444 -29.23 -26.56 16.27
CA GLU A 444 -29.18 -28.02 16.37
C GLU A 444 -29.16 -28.48 17.85
N SER A 445 -28.37 -27.81 18.70
CA SER A 445 -28.27 -28.17 20.12
C SER A 445 -29.59 -28.00 20.89
N ALA A 446 -30.54 -27.23 20.36
CA ALA A 446 -31.89 -27.11 20.90
C ALA A 446 -32.83 -28.25 20.48
N ALA A 447 -32.49 -29.02 19.43
CA ALA A 447 -33.26 -30.14 18.91
C ALA A 447 -32.75 -31.52 19.42
N ALA A 448 -31.47 -31.61 19.79
CA ALA A 448 -30.88 -32.78 20.43
C ALA A 448 -31.06 -32.73 21.96
N ASP A 449 -31.31 -33.89 22.57
CA ASP A 449 -31.44 -34.08 24.01
C ASP A 449 -30.26 -33.44 24.79
N ARG A 450 -30.51 -32.94 26.01
CA ARG A 450 -29.73 -31.92 26.79
C ARG A 450 -28.26 -32.26 27.15
N ARG A 451 -27.60 -33.16 26.44
CA ARG A 451 -26.22 -33.65 26.68
C ARG A 451 -25.21 -33.26 25.60
N SER A 452 -25.61 -32.56 24.53
CA SER A 452 -24.63 -32.05 23.55
C SER A 452 -23.80 -30.90 24.15
N PRO A 453 -22.45 -30.95 24.07
CA PRO A 453 -21.61 -29.87 24.59
C PRO A 453 -21.94 -28.57 23.88
N ALA A 454 -22.15 -27.51 24.66
CA ALA A 454 -22.49 -26.19 24.14
C ALA A 454 -21.45 -25.75 23.10
N VAL A 455 -21.92 -25.35 21.93
CA VAL A 455 -21.07 -24.93 20.83
C VAL A 455 -20.49 -23.54 21.13
N GLY A 456 -19.17 -23.49 21.35
CA GLY A 456 -18.44 -22.25 21.65
C GLY A 456 -17.56 -22.38 22.90
N SER A 457 -16.59 -21.48 23.06
CA SER A 457 -15.78 -21.44 24.27
C SER A 457 -16.58 -20.75 25.39
N PRO A 458 -16.91 -21.43 26.51
CA PRO A 458 -17.77 -20.88 27.55
C PRO A 458 -17.21 -19.60 28.19
N HIS A 459 -15.89 -19.36 28.07
CA HIS A 459 -15.17 -18.22 28.63
C HIS A 459 -15.48 -16.84 28.01
N TYR A 460 -16.14 -16.81 26.84
CA TYR A 460 -16.50 -15.56 26.14
C TYR A 460 -18.01 -15.45 25.91
N MET A 461 -18.78 -16.40 26.45
CA MET A 461 -20.21 -16.49 26.20
C MET A 461 -20.96 -15.41 26.97
N SER A 462 -21.91 -14.74 26.32
CA SER A 462 -22.75 -13.76 27.01
C SER A 462 -23.76 -14.41 27.96
N PRO A 463 -24.23 -13.74 29.02
CA PRO A 463 -25.21 -14.28 29.96
C PRO A 463 -26.49 -14.79 29.26
N GLU A 464 -26.96 -14.08 28.25
CA GLU A 464 -28.12 -14.47 27.48
C GLU A 464 -27.89 -15.70 26.59
N GLN A 465 -26.68 -15.91 26.07
CA GLN A 465 -26.30 -17.14 25.39
C GLN A 465 -26.25 -18.30 26.38
N ALA A 466 -25.66 -18.09 27.56
CA ALA A 466 -25.62 -19.09 28.63
C ALA A 466 -27.02 -19.49 29.14
N ARG A 467 -28.03 -18.63 28.98
CA ARG A 467 -29.45 -18.92 29.27
C ARG A 467 -30.22 -19.51 28.10
N GLY A 468 -29.60 -19.62 26.92
CA GLY A 468 -30.25 -20.11 25.71
C GLY A 468 -31.30 -19.16 25.12
N VAL A 469 -31.15 -17.84 25.29
CA VAL A 469 -32.07 -16.88 24.68
C VAL A 469 -31.94 -16.93 23.16
N LYS A 470 -33.03 -17.28 22.45
CA LYS A 470 -33.03 -17.48 21.00
C LYS A 470 -32.72 -16.21 20.21
N GLU A 471 -33.33 -15.09 20.62
CA GLU A 471 -33.15 -13.78 19.98
C GLU A 471 -32.05 -12.98 20.68
N LEU A 472 -30.87 -12.98 20.05
CA LEU A 472 -29.69 -12.24 20.46
C LEU A 472 -29.54 -11.00 19.56
N ASP A 473 -29.26 -9.86 20.18
CA ASP A 473 -28.91 -8.63 19.47
C ASP A 473 -27.39 -8.38 19.55
N CYS A 474 -26.92 -7.30 18.92
CA CYS A 474 -25.52 -6.90 18.89
C CYS A 474 -24.83 -6.84 20.27
N ARG A 475 -25.57 -6.66 21.36
CA ARG A 475 -25.00 -6.52 22.71
C ARG A 475 -24.45 -7.84 23.24
N ALA A 476 -24.84 -8.98 22.68
CA ALA A 476 -24.23 -10.27 22.99
C ALA A 476 -22.76 -10.31 22.53
N ASP A 477 -22.50 -9.82 21.31
CA ASP A 477 -21.15 -9.72 20.76
C ASP A 477 -20.29 -8.67 21.48
N ILE A 478 -20.91 -7.55 21.90
CA ILE A 478 -20.22 -6.54 22.73
C ILE A 478 -19.70 -7.16 24.03
N TYR A 479 -20.48 -8.05 24.65
CA TYR A 479 -20.05 -8.78 25.84
C TYR A 479 -18.87 -9.71 25.56
N GLY A 480 -18.97 -10.54 24.52
CA GLY A 480 -17.89 -11.45 24.12
C GLY A 480 -16.59 -10.72 23.77
N LEU A 481 -16.70 -9.56 23.10
CA LEU A 481 -15.58 -8.68 22.81
C LEU A 481 -14.99 -8.06 24.09
N GLY A 482 -15.81 -7.76 25.10
CA GLY A 482 -15.37 -7.34 26.42
C GLY A 482 -14.55 -8.42 27.13
N CYS A 483 -15.01 -9.68 27.06
CA CYS A 483 -14.26 -10.83 27.59
C CYS A 483 -12.91 -10.98 26.87
N LEU A 484 -12.89 -10.81 25.55
CA LEU A 484 -11.67 -10.87 24.75
C LEU A 484 -10.70 -9.74 25.10
N LEU A 485 -11.19 -8.50 25.24
CA LEU A 485 -10.36 -7.35 25.64
C LEU A 485 -9.78 -7.56 27.04
N TYR A 486 -10.58 -8.02 28.01
CA TYR A 486 -10.10 -8.37 29.34
C TYR A 486 -9.00 -9.43 29.26
N HIS A 487 -9.19 -10.47 28.45
CA HIS A 487 -8.21 -11.53 28.28
C HIS A 487 -6.90 -11.05 27.63
N MET A 488 -6.99 -10.21 26.59
CA MET A 488 -5.80 -9.58 26.01
C MET A 488 -5.05 -8.70 27.02
N LEU A 489 -5.80 -7.94 27.83
CA LEU A 489 -5.25 -6.99 28.79
C LEU A 489 -4.74 -7.61 30.08
N THR A 490 -5.16 -8.81 30.46
CA THR A 490 -4.78 -9.45 31.74
C THR A 490 -4.05 -10.77 31.57
N GLY A 491 -4.13 -11.38 30.38
CA GLY A 491 -3.66 -12.74 30.13
C GLY A 491 -4.54 -13.84 30.75
N LYS A 492 -5.66 -13.48 31.40
CA LYS A 492 -6.64 -14.41 31.98
C LYS A 492 -8.04 -14.10 31.48
N THR A 493 -8.88 -15.11 31.30
CA THR A 493 -10.31 -14.88 31.01
C THR A 493 -11.02 -14.29 32.24
N PRO A 494 -12.14 -13.55 32.07
CA PRO A 494 -12.86 -12.97 33.20
C PRO A 494 -13.32 -14.02 34.22
N TYR A 495 -13.75 -15.18 33.74
CA TYR A 495 -14.14 -16.31 34.59
C TYR A 495 -13.41 -17.59 34.15
N SER A 496 -13.09 -18.41 35.14
CA SER A 496 -12.54 -19.76 35.02
C SER A 496 -13.36 -20.72 35.87
N GLY A 497 -13.33 -22.01 35.56
CA GLY A 497 -14.01 -23.06 36.28
C GLY A 497 -13.58 -24.43 35.77
N ASP A 498 -13.88 -25.47 36.54
CA ASP A 498 -13.43 -26.85 36.26
C ASP A 498 -14.24 -27.49 35.13
N ASP A 499 -15.47 -27.01 34.90
CA ASP A 499 -16.34 -27.44 33.81
C ASP A 499 -17.06 -26.26 33.09
N PRO A 500 -17.54 -26.47 31.85
CA PRO A 500 -18.24 -25.44 31.09
C PRO A 500 -19.49 -24.86 31.75
N ALA A 501 -20.28 -25.68 32.46
CA ALA A 501 -21.51 -25.25 33.11
C ALA A 501 -21.20 -24.32 34.30
N ALA A 502 -20.14 -24.60 35.06
CA ALA A 502 -19.64 -23.73 36.10
C ALA A 502 -19.21 -22.36 35.54
N ILE A 503 -18.51 -22.32 34.41
CA ILE A 503 -18.10 -21.07 33.76
C ILE A 503 -19.34 -20.27 33.28
N MET A 504 -20.31 -20.95 32.67
CA MET A 504 -21.58 -20.33 32.25
C MET A 504 -22.39 -19.77 33.43
N ALA A 505 -22.42 -20.46 34.56
CA ALA A 505 -23.05 -19.98 35.79
C ALA A 505 -22.40 -18.68 36.29
N LYS A 506 -21.06 -18.59 36.23
CA LYS A 506 -20.34 -17.35 36.58
C LYS A 506 -20.63 -16.22 35.59
N HIS A 507 -20.69 -16.50 34.29
CA HIS A 507 -21.15 -15.51 33.31
C HIS A 507 -22.57 -15.02 33.61
N ASN A 508 -23.45 -15.87 34.13
CA ASN A 508 -24.80 -15.49 34.52
C ASN A 508 -24.91 -14.64 35.79
N SER A 509 -24.17 -15.00 36.84
CA SER A 509 -24.46 -14.55 38.22
C SER A 509 -23.32 -13.77 38.88
N ASP A 510 -22.06 -14.20 38.71
CA ASP A 510 -20.92 -13.58 39.40
C ASP A 510 -20.66 -12.16 38.88
N PRO A 511 -20.28 -11.18 39.72
CA PRO A 511 -19.96 -9.85 39.24
C PRO A 511 -18.73 -9.86 38.30
N PRO A 512 -18.68 -8.96 37.28
CA PRO A 512 -17.51 -8.85 36.41
C PRO A 512 -16.24 -8.51 37.22
N PRO A 513 -15.10 -9.17 36.94
CA PRO A 513 -13.85 -8.83 37.61
C PRO A 513 -13.47 -7.41 37.26
N ALA A 514 -13.34 -6.56 38.28
CA ALA A 514 -12.90 -5.18 38.09
C ALA A 514 -11.47 -5.18 37.51
N ILE A 515 -11.30 -4.59 36.31
CA ILE A 515 -10.00 -4.51 35.65
C ILE A 515 -8.97 -3.78 36.52
N LEU A 516 -9.41 -2.85 37.38
CA LEU A 516 -8.56 -2.13 38.34
C LEU A 516 -7.91 -3.05 39.38
N LYS A 517 -8.53 -4.19 39.71
CA LYS A 517 -7.90 -5.20 40.60
C LYS A 517 -6.77 -5.94 39.89
N ALA A 518 -6.93 -6.24 38.60
CA ALA A 518 -5.91 -6.90 37.80
C ALA A 518 -4.83 -5.91 37.31
N TRP A 519 -5.18 -4.64 37.18
CA TRP A 519 -4.34 -3.57 36.67
C TRP A 519 -4.70 -2.23 37.33
N ALA A 520 -4.04 -1.93 38.45
CA ALA A 520 -4.28 -0.70 39.21
C ALA A 520 -4.01 0.60 38.40
N GLY A 521 -3.14 0.54 37.39
CA GLY A 521 -2.84 1.66 36.49
C GLY A 521 -3.76 1.80 35.28
N CYS A 522 -4.88 1.08 35.25
CA CYS A 522 -5.84 1.14 34.14
C CYS A 522 -6.49 2.53 34.07
N PRO A 523 -6.51 3.21 32.90
CA PRO A 523 -7.20 4.47 32.74
C PRO A 523 -8.69 4.38 33.07
N ALA A 524 -9.24 5.44 33.66
CA ALA A 524 -10.59 5.44 34.19
C ALA A 524 -11.64 5.20 33.09
N ALA A 525 -11.46 5.76 31.88
CA ALA A 525 -12.41 5.52 30.80
C ALA A 525 -12.35 4.06 30.31
N LEU A 526 -11.19 3.42 30.34
CA LEU A 526 -11.07 1.99 29.98
C LEU A 526 -11.73 1.10 31.02
N ALA A 527 -11.52 1.39 32.31
CA ALA A 527 -12.19 0.66 33.38
C ALA A 527 -13.72 0.77 33.26
N LYS A 528 -14.23 2.00 33.09
CA LYS A 528 -15.65 2.24 32.89
C LYS A 528 -16.21 1.53 31.65
N LEU A 529 -15.49 1.57 30.53
CA LEU A 529 -15.92 0.87 29.31
C LEU A 529 -15.94 -0.64 29.52
N MET A 530 -14.94 -1.20 30.20
CA MET A 530 -14.88 -2.64 30.52
C MET A 530 -16.09 -3.08 31.36
N ASP A 531 -16.43 -2.31 32.40
CA ASP A 531 -17.58 -2.59 33.26
C ASP A 531 -18.89 -2.58 32.46
N ARG A 532 -19.04 -1.62 31.53
CA ARG A 532 -20.19 -1.56 30.63
C ARG A 532 -20.22 -2.75 29.67
N MET A 533 -19.11 -3.08 29.00
CA MET A 533 -19.06 -4.21 28.06
C MET A 533 -19.39 -5.54 28.75
N LEU A 534 -18.93 -5.73 29.99
CA LEU A 534 -19.15 -6.93 30.80
C LEU A 534 -20.41 -6.87 31.68
N ALA A 535 -21.28 -5.89 31.50
CA ALA A 535 -22.52 -5.77 32.26
C ALA A 535 -23.43 -6.98 32.02
N LYS A 536 -24.00 -7.53 33.10
CA LYS A 536 -24.88 -8.71 33.02
C LYS A 536 -26.19 -8.40 32.30
N SER A 537 -26.77 -7.24 32.61
CA SER A 537 -27.94 -6.72 31.90
C SER A 537 -27.52 -6.15 30.55
N ARG A 538 -28.22 -6.54 29.47
CA ARG A 538 -28.04 -5.96 28.13
C ARG A 538 -28.18 -4.43 28.14
N ARG A 539 -29.06 -3.87 28.98
CA ARG A 539 -29.27 -2.42 29.08
C ARG A 539 -28.09 -1.66 29.68
N GLY A 540 -27.20 -2.34 30.41
CA GLY A 540 -25.99 -1.74 30.99
C GLY A 540 -24.81 -1.66 30.00
N ARG A 541 -24.91 -2.33 28.85
CA ARG A 541 -23.88 -2.36 27.81
C ARG A 541 -24.01 -1.14 26.88
N PRO A 542 -22.98 -0.80 26.09
CA PRO A 542 -23.15 0.08 24.94
C PRO A 542 -24.34 -0.38 24.09
N LEU A 543 -25.19 0.57 23.69
CA LEU A 543 -26.46 0.32 23.01
C LEU A 543 -26.26 -0.44 21.71
N ASN A 544 -25.19 -0.12 20.98
CA ASN A 544 -24.82 -0.69 19.69
C ASN A 544 -23.30 -0.56 19.45
N TYR A 545 -22.84 -1.02 18.30
CA TYR A 545 -21.42 -0.95 17.94
C TYR A 545 -20.91 0.47 17.70
N GLU A 546 -21.77 1.41 17.28
CA GLU A 546 -21.41 2.81 17.06
C GLU A 546 -21.03 3.50 18.37
N GLU A 547 -21.85 3.31 19.41
CA GLU A 547 -21.55 3.79 20.75
C GLU A 547 -20.27 3.14 21.30
N LEU A 548 -20.09 1.82 21.09
CA LEU A 548 -18.86 1.12 21.50
C LEU A 548 -17.62 1.71 20.81
N LEU A 549 -17.68 1.96 19.51
CA LEU A 549 -16.57 2.54 18.74
C LEU A 549 -16.25 3.97 19.22
N ALA A 550 -17.27 4.78 19.50
CA ALA A 550 -17.11 6.12 20.05
C ALA A 550 -16.41 6.09 21.43
N GLU A 551 -16.82 5.19 22.32
CA GLU A 551 -16.18 5.02 23.63
C GLU A 551 -14.73 4.52 23.50
N LEU A 552 -14.44 3.58 22.58
CA LEU A 552 -13.08 3.11 22.31
C LEU A 552 -12.16 4.24 21.80
N VAL A 553 -12.69 5.16 20.98
CA VAL A 553 -11.95 6.36 20.55
C VAL A 553 -11.63 7.26 21.73
N LYS A 554 -12.61 7.53 22.62
CA LYS A 554 -12.36 8.32 23.84
C LYS A 554 -11.27 7.71 24.72
N VAL A 555 -11.34 6.39 24.94
CA VAL A 555 -10.30 5.66 25.68
C VAL A 555 -8.94 5.85 25.00
N ARG A 556 -8.85 5.68 23.67
CA ARG A 556 -7.60 5.85 22.93
C ARG A 556 -7.01 7.26 23.06
N GLU A 557 -7.84 8.30 23.08
CA GLU A 557 -7.39 9.68 23.31
C GLU A 557 -6.88 9.89 24.75
N GLU A 558 -7.51 9.28 25.76
CA GLU A 558 -6.99 9.31 27.13
C GLU A 558 -5.60 8.65 27.23
N PHE A 559 -5.40 7.53 26.53
CA PHE A 559 -4.09 6.84 26.41
C PHE A 559 -3.00 7.67 25.70
N LYS A 560 -3.35 8.77 25.02
CA LYS A 560 -2.38 9.75 24.50
C LYS A 560 -2.00 10.81 25.54
N ARG A 561 -2.95 11.19 26.40
CA ARG A 561 -2.80 12.25 27.41
C ARG A 561 -2.11 11.75 28.68
N VAL A 562 -2.36 10.49 29.05
CA VAL A 562 -1.84 9.89 30.29
C VAL A 562 -0.66 8.97 29.98
N LYS A 563 0.41 9.07 30.79
CA LYS A 563 1.53 8.12 30.74
C LYS A 563 1.11 6.82 31.42
N VAL A 564 0.50 5.94 30.64
CA VAL A 564 -0.03 4.67 31.15
C VAL A 564 1.09 3.67 31.41
N VAL A 565 1.20 3.20 32.66
CA VAL A 565 2.11 2.09 33.03
C VAL A 565 1.45 0.78 32.60
N ALA A 566 2.19 -0.04 31.85
CA ALA A 566 1.69 -1.34 31.38
C ALA A 566 1.24 -2.20 32.57
N PRO A 567 0.20 -3.04 32.40
CA PRO A 567 -0.26 -3.92 33.46
C PRO A 567 0.88 -4.83 33.95
N PRO A 568 0.90 -5.16 35.26
CA PRO A 568 1.93 -6.02 35.82
C PRO A 568 1.90 -7.39 35.13
N ALA A 569 3.08 -7.89 34.75
CA ALA A 569 3.20 -9.21 34.14
C ALA A 569 2.65 -10.26 35.13
N PRO A 570 1.90 -11.28 34.65
CA PRO A 570 1.46 -12.35 35.52
C PRO A 570 2.70 -13.00 36.15
N GLU A 571 2.66 -13.14 37.47
CA GLU A 571 3.63 -13.91 38.23
C GLU A 571 3.76 -15.28 37.56
N LYS A 572 4.97 -15.68 37.17
CA LYS A 572 5.22 -16.97 36.56
C LYS A 572 4.88 -18.03 37.60
N VAL A 573 3.64 -18.51 37.60
CA VAL A 573 3.29 -19.77 38.21
C VAL A 573 4.11 -20.81 37.45
N ALA A 574 5.11 -21.37 38.12
CA ALA A 574 5.82 -22.54 37.64
C ALA A 574 4.75 -23.56 37.21
N PRO A 575 4.88 -24.19 36.02
CA PRO A 575 3.84 -25.09 35.55
C PRO A 575 3.60 -26.16 36.60
N ALA A 576 2.39 -26.17 37.16
CA ALA A 576 1.91 -27.30 37.92
C ALA A 576 2.03 -28.54 37.02
N LYS A 577 2.72 -29.55 37.54
CA LYS A 577 3.00 -30.81 36.86
C LYS A 577 1.70 -31.41 36.31
N SER A 578 1.49 -31.29 35.00
CA SER A 578 0.57 -32.15 34.22
C SER A 578 1.35 -33.03 33.24
N ALA A 579 2.57 -33.40 33.63
CA ALA A 579 3.31 -34.52 33.05
C ALA A 579 3.29 -35.64 34.09
N ALA A 580 2.12 -36.24 34.28
CA ALA A 580 1.90 -37.44 35.09
C ALA A 580 0.55 -38.06 34.71
N ARG A 581 0.44 -38.56 33.47
CA ARG A 581 -0.56 -39.60 33.12
C ARG A 581 -0.08 -40.58 32.05
N GLU A 582 1.17 -40.49 31.58
CA GLU A 582 1.75 -41.49 30.70
C GLU A 582 3.19 -41.77 31.11
N LYS A 583 3.35 -42.34 32.30
CA LYS A 583 4.30 -43.42 32.61
C LYS A 583 4.27 -43.66 34.12
N GLU A 584 4.22 -44.95 34.45
CA GLU A 584 4.41 -45.59 35.75
C GLU A 584 3.13 -46.01 36.50
N LEU A 585 2.57 -47.14 36.04
CA LEU A 585 2.68 -48.37 36.84
C LEU A 585 4.15 -48.82 36.84
N GLU A 586 4.65 -49.27 38.00
CA GLU A 586 6.04 -49.59 38.39
C GLU A 586 6.70 -48.37 39.09
N GLU A 587 6.50 -48.13 40.41
CA GLU A 587 7.09 -48.84 41.57
C GLU A 587 8.61 -49.04 41.37
N ASP A 588 9.54 -48.65 42.25
CA ASP A 588 9.54 -48.34 43.68
C ASP A 588 10.91 -47.70 44.05
N GLU A 589 10.95 -46.96 45.17
CA GLU A 589 12.08 -46.80 46.13
C GLU A 589 13.48 -46.30 45.63
N ALA A 590 14.30 -45.51 46.31
CA ALA A 590 14.28 -44.70 47.53
C ALA A 590 15.64 -43.93 47.57
N GLU A 591 15.67 -42.80 48.31
CA GLU A 591 16.81 -42.24 49.09
C GLU A 591 18.10 -41.72 48.37
N GLU A 592 18.37 -40.40 48.40
CA GLU A 592 19.19 -39.60 49.36
C GLU A 592 20.72 -39.71 49.11
N GLU A 593 21.44 -38.68 48.64
CA GLU A 593 22.17 -37.63 49.42
C GLU A 593 22.99 -36.68 48.47
N PRO A 594 23.57 -35.54 48.94
CA PRO A 594 23.70 -34.30 48.16
C PRO A 594 25.13 -33.68 47.98
N ALA A 595 25.19 -32.62 47.16
CA ALA A 595 25.95 -31.35 47.32
C ALA A 595 27.51 -31.23 47.17
N LEU A 596 27.91 -30.08 46.56
CA LEU A 596 29.05 -29.16 46.85
C LEU A 596 30.34 -29.08 45.97
N TRP A 597 30.73 -27.80 45.72
CA TRP A 597 31.97 -27.13 45.21
C TRP A 597 32.67 -27.67 43.92
N SER A 598 32.87 -26.91 42.83
CA SER A 598 33.70 -25.71 42.51
C SER A 598 35.14 -25.95 42.04
N ARG A 599 35.52 -25.09 41.07
CA ARG A 599 36.86 -24.63 40.65
C ARG A 599 37.71 -25.58 39.75
N LYS A 600 38.32 -24.92 38.75
CA LYS A 600 39.15 -25.35 37.60
C LYS A 600 40.60 -25.73 38.04
N PRO A 601 41.60 -25.95 37.13
CA PRO A 601 41.71 -26.67 35.83
C PRO A 601 42.90 -27.68 35.80
N SER A 602 43.04 -28.52 34.76
CA SER A 602 44.29 -28.74 33.97
C SER A 602 44.28 -30.05 33.13
N LEU A 603 45.14 -30.04 32.10
CA LEU A 603 45.53 -31.05 31.10
C LEU A 603 45.60 -32.51 31.62
N VAL A 604 45.46 -33.58 30.83
CA VAL A 604 46.20 -34.00 29.61
C VAL A 604 45.35 -35.03 28.87
N GLY A 605 45.46 -35.06 27.54
CA GLY A 605 44.72 -35.99 26.68
C GLY A 605 45.27 -37.41 26.60
N ALA A 606 44.36 -38.35 26.33
CA ALA A 606 44.54 -39.54 25.49
C ALA A 606 43.18 -40.28 25.50
N GLY A 607 42.42 -40.24 24.41
CA GLY A 607 41.12 -40.93 24.35
C GLY A 607 40.22 -40.59 23.17
N ILE A 608 40.54 -39.56 22.37
CA ILE A 608 39.74 -39.16 21.20
C ILE A 608 40.37 -39.66 19.88
N ALA A 609 41.47 -40.43 19.94
CA ALA A 609 42.12 -40.99 18.76
C ALA A 609 41.55 -42.35 18.28
N VAL A 610 40.64 -42.99 19.04
CA VAL A 610 40.12 -44.33 18.69
C VAL A 610 38.71 -44.29 18.08
N VAL A 611 37.91 -43.25 18.31
CA VAL A 611 36.55 -43.14 17.72
C VAL A 611 36.56 -42.49 16.33
N VAL A 612 37.58 -41.67 16.02
CA VAL A 612 37.73 -41.03 14.69
C VAL A 612 38.36 -41.98 13.65
N PHE A 613 39.02 -43.06 14.08
CA PHE A 613 39.65 -44.02 13.17
C PHE A 613 38.68 -45.09 12.63
N VAL A 614 37.57 -45.38 13.31
CA VAL A 614 36.56 -46.36 12.86
C VAL A 614 35.49 -45.76 11.94
N ALA A 615 35.20 -44.45 12.06
CA ALA A 615 34.27 -43.78 11.15
C ALA A 615 34.89 -43.36 9.80
N GLY A 616 36.23 -43.36 9.70
CA GLY A 616 36.97 -42.93 8.51
C GLY A 616 37.31 -44.02 7.49
N LEU A 617 37.03 -45.30 7.77
CA LEU A 617 37.45 -46.44 6.93
C LEU A 617 36.31 -47.14 6.16
N LEU A 618 35.07 -46.64 6.23
CA LEU A 618 33.93 -47.19 5.47
C LEU A 618 33.41 -46.28 4.35
N ILE A 619 34.16 -45.22 4.01
CA ILE A 619 33.90 -44.38 2.83
C ILE A 619 35.15 -44.40 1.95
N TRP A 620 35.45 -45.54 1.33
CA TRP A 620 36.29 -45.61 0.12
C TRP A 620 36.13 -46.97 -0.60
N ALA A 621 35.54 -46.91 -1.81
CA ALA A 621 35.68 -47.83 -2.94
C ALA A 621 34.75 -49.09 -3.02
N PRO A 622 34.53 -49.66 -4.24
CA PRO A 622 33.23 -49.69 -4.93
C PRO A 622 32.84 -51.10 -5.45
N TRP A 623 31.79 -51.17 -6.30
CA TRP A 623 31.32 -52.33 -7.13
C TRP A 623 30.30 -53.27 -6.47
N LYS A 624 29.38 -53.95 -7.17
CA LYS A 624 28.91 -54.00 -8.58
C LYS A 624 27.59 -54.79 -8.54
N GLN A 625 26.66 -54.48 -9.44
CA GLN A 625 25.48 -55.30 -9.72
C GLN A 625 25.88 -56.69 -10.27
N PRO A 626 25.12 -57.75 -9.97
CA PRO A 626 24.94 -58.86 -10.89
C PRO A 626 23.60 -58.73 -11.63
N ALA A 627 23.65 -58.92 -12.94
CA ALA A 627 22.51 -59.04 -13.83
C ALA A 627 22.16 -60.51 -14.06
N VAL A 628 20.87 -60.86 -14.10
CA VAL A 628 20.38 -62.06 -14.84
C VAL A 628 19.02 -61.72 -15.47
N GLN A 629 18.86 -62.23 -16.68
CA GLN A 629 17.97 -61.92 -17.81
C GLN A 629 16.54 -62.52 -17.73
N PRO A 630 15.62 -62.14 -18.64
CA PRO A 630 14.19 -62.46 -18.56
C PRO A 630 13.84 -63.79 -19.24
N PRO A 631 12.67 -64.40 -18.97
CA PRO A 631 12.08 -65.38 -19.86
C PRO A 631 11.03 -64.75 -20.81
N THR A 632 11.16 -65.15 -22.07
CA THR A 632 10.27 -64.98 -23.21
C THR A 632 9.00 -65.85 -23.11
N ARG A 633 7.98 -65.48 -23.92
CA ARG A 633 6.74 -66.24 -24.22
C ARG A 633 7.02 -67.68 -24.69
N GLU A 634 6.17 -68.64 -24.29
CA GLU A 634 5.31 -69.46 -25.18
C GLU A 634 4.62 -70.63 -24.45
N GLU A 635 3.29 -70.68 -24.50
CA GLU A 635 2.47 -71.86 -24.82
C GLU A 635 1.25 -71.30 -25.61
N MET A 636 1.27 -71.34 -26.94
CA MET A 636 0.76 -72.41 -27.81
C MET A 636 -0.78 -72.53 -27.88
N ARG A 637 -1.41 -71.97 -28.94
CA ARG A 637 -1.77 -72.71 -30.18
C ARG A 637 -2.58 -71.89 -31.19
N ALA A 638 -1.99 -71.78 -32.38
CA ALA A 638 -2.51 -72.07 -33.74
C ALA A 638 -3.67 -71.27 -34.40
N ASP A 639 -3.38 -70.97 -35.68
CA ASP A 639 -4.23 -70.69 -36.85
C ASP A 639 -4.95 -69.31 -36.92
N GLY A 640 -4.95 -68.53 -38.00
CA GLY A 640 -4.43 -68.68 -39.36
C GLY A 640 -5.19 -67.70 -40.29
N VAL A 641 -4.46 -67.06 -41.22
CA VAL A 641 -4.90 -66.71 -42.60
C VAL A 641 -5.82 -65.48 -42.84
N SER A 642 -5.18 -64.40 -43.33
CA SER A 642 -5.36 -63.76 -44.66
C SER A 642 -6.56 -62.83 -45.03
N SER A 643 -6.17 -61.59 -45.33
CA SER A 643 -6.45 -60.82 -46.58
C SER A 643 -7.65 -59.86 -46.74
N ARG A 644 -7.26 -58.61 -47.05
CA ARG A 644 -7.62 -57.81 -48.25
C ARG A 644 -8.95 -57.02 -48.33
N VAL A 645 -8.75 -55.76 -48.78
CA VAL A 645 -9.52 -54.97 -49.78
C VAL A 645 -10.52 -53.92 -49.25
N ALA A 646 -10.16 -52.65 -49.48
CA ALA A 646 -11.05 -51.51 -49.78
C ALA A 646 -11.46 -51.54 -51.28
N PRO A 647 -12.23 -50.61 -51.89
CA PRO A 647 -12.88 -49.40 -51.38
C PRO A 647 -14.33 -49.19 -51.90
N SER A 648 -14.97 -48.05 -51.59
CA SER A 648 -15.54 -47.07 -52.57
C SER A 648 -16.87 -46.38 -52.17
N ARG A 649 -16.95 -45.13 -52.63
CA ARG A 649 -18.00 -44.09 -52.59
C ARG A 649 -19.22 -44.45 -53.49
N PRO A 650 -20.41 -43.78 -53.43
CA PRO A 650 -20.58 -42.38 -53.91
C PRO A 650 -21.72 -41.52 -53.31
N ALA A 651 -21.77 -40.27 -53.79
CA ALA A 651 -22.74 -39.21 -53.54
C ALA A 651 -23.92 -39.23 -54.54
N PHE A 652 -25.04 -38.54 -54.24
CA PHE A 652 -25.78 -37.64 -55.16
C PHE A 652 -26.92 -36.89 -54.43
N ALA A 653 -27.46 -35.86 -55.09
CA ALA A 653 -28.12 -34.67 -54.54
C ALA A 653 -29.61 -34.49 -54.94
N ARG A 654 -30.27 -33.55 -54.24
CA ARG A 654 -31.33 -32.58 -54.67
C ARG A 654 -32.77 -33.07 -54.96
N ALA A 655 -33.78 -32.50 -54.25
CA ALA A 655 -34.70 -31.43 -54.73
C ALA A 655 -36.13 -31.42 -54.07
N THR A 656 -36.62 -30.19 -53.83
CA THR A 656 -38.03 -29.65 -53.85
C THR A 656 -39.12 -30.05 -52.84
N ALA A 657 -39.64 -29.03 -52.12
CA ALA A 657 -41.02 -28.49 -52.19
C ALA A 657 -41.65 -28.09 -50.83
N ARG A 658 -42.39 -26.98 -50.85
CA ARG A 658 -43.10 -26.23 -49.79
C ARG A 658 -44.56 -26.76 -49.62
N PRO A 659 -45.31 -26.41 -48.55
CA PRO A 659 -46.14 -25.18 -48.56
C PRO A 659 -46.25 -24.45 -47.19
N GLU A 660 -47.11 -23.43 -47.14
CA GLU A 660 -47.06 -22.17 -46.37
C GLU A 660 -48.30 -22.03 -45.38
N PRO A 661 -48.75 -20.85 -44.84
CA PRO A 661 -48.81 -20.55 -43.37
C PRO A 661 -50.14 -19.93 -42.78
N SER A 662 -50.04 -19.34 -41.55
CA SER A 662 -50.89 -18.26 -40.89
C SER A 662 -52.14 -18.66 -40.09
N PRO A 663 -52.75 -17.82 -39.18
CA PRO A 663 -52.71 -16.33 -38.99
C PRO A 663 -52.50 -15.80 -37.53
N ALA A 664 -51.93 -14.61 -37.25
CA ALA A 664 -52.39 -13.18 -37.27
C ALA A 664 -53.21 -12.67 -36.04
N TYR A 665 -52.74 -11.59 -35.37
CA TYR A 665 -53.53 -10.36 -35.07
C TYR A 665 -52.69 -9.19 -34.51
N THR A 666 -52.99 -7.98 -34.97
CA THR A 666 -52.60 -6.62 -34.49
C THR A 666 -53.84 -5.73 -34.70
N PRO A 667 -54.11 -4.64 -33.94
CA PRO A 667 -53.92 -3.25 -34.47
C PRO A 667 -53.87 -2.14 -33.34
N PRO A 668 -54.01 -0.81 -33.61
CA PRO A 668 -53.54 0.07 -34.70
C PRO A 668 -52.86 1.40 -34.26
N LEU A 669 -52.34 2.16 -35.25
CA LEU A 669 -51.85 3.55 -35.25
C LEU A 669 -52.99 4.62 -35.26
N PRO A 670 -52.65 5.92 -35.13
CA PRO A 670 -52.71 6.78 -36.33
C PRO A 670 -51.57 7.82 -36.48
N LYS A 671 -51.33 8.21 -37.75
CA LYS A 671 -50.51 9.35 -38.20
C LYS A 671 -51.36 10.62 -38.27
N ALA A 672 -50.75 11.79 -38.07
CA ALA A 672 -51.24 13.05 -38.62
C ALA A 672 -50.08 13.94 -39.08
N THR A 673 -50.22 14.41 -40.31
CA THR A 673 -49.40 15.39 -41.03
C THR A 673 -49.80 16.80 -40.59
N THR A 674 -48.85 17.73 -40.36
CA THR A 674 -49.04 19.18 -40.57
C THR A 674 -47.69 19.91 -40.56
N THR A 675 -47.47 20.72 -41.59
CA THR A 675 -46.47 21.81 -41.68
C THR A 675 -46.96 23.04 -40.89
N PRO A 676 -46.04 23.81 -40.26
CA PRO A 676 -46.00 25.26 -40.53
C PRO A 676 -44.55 25.84 -40.49
N VAL A 677 -44.16 26.65 -41.49
CA VAL A 677 -44.07 28.14 -41.50
C VAL A 677 -43.06 28.74 -40.49
N ALA A 678 -42.06 29.43 -41.03
CA ALA A 678 -40.98 30.14 -40.33
C ALA A 678 -41.44 31.48 -39.70
N PRO A 679 -40.85 31.92 -38.56
CA PRO A 679 -40.98 33.30 -38.07
C PRO A 679 -39.87 34.23 -38.61
N PRO A 680 -40.13 35.55 -38.65
CA PRO A 680 -39.34 36.55 -39.39
C PRO A 680 -38.09 37.04 -38.65
N GLU A 681 -37.11 37.52 -39.42
CA GLU A 681 -35.93 38.27 -38.93
C GLU A 681 -36.32 39.60 -38.27
N PRO A 682 -35.64 40.02 -37.19
CA PRO A 682 -35.62 41.42 -36.76
C PRO A 682 -34.58 42.25 -37.55
N PRO A 683 -34.82 43.56 -37.72
CA PRO A 683 -34.17 44.40 -38.73
C PRO A 683 -32.72 44.81 -38.37
N PRO A 684 -31.90 45.23 -39.36
CA PRO A 684 -30.56 45.73 -39.12
C PRO A 684 -30.55 47.26 -38.96
N ALA A 685 -29.75 47.78 -38.02
CA ALA A 685 -29.26 49.16 -38.05
C ALA A 685 -28.12 49.36 -37.02
N PRO A 686 -27.18 50.30 -37.24
CA PRO A 686 -26.56 50.67 -38.52
C PRO A 686 -25.02 50.63 -38.45
N ALA A 687 -24.40 50.62 -39.62
CA ALA A 687 -22.98 50.92 -39.81
C ALA A 687 -22.75 52.44 -39.85
N ALA A 688 -21.66 52.90 -39.23
CA ALA A 688 -21.01 54.19 -39.47
C ALA A 688 -19.49 53.89 -39.55
N THR A 689 -18.91 53.82 -40.76
CA THR A 689 -18.11 54.88 -41.42
C THR A 689 -16.95 55.36 -40.55
N ALA A 690 -15.73 54.84 -40.77
CA ALA A 690 -14.67 55.42 -41.61
C ALA A 690 -14.08 56.72 -41.02
N ASP A 691 -12.86 56.68 -40.48
CA ASP A 691 -11.68 57.20 -41.18
C ASP A 691 -10.38 57.22 -40.35
N THR A 692 -9.31 57.09 -41.11
CA THR A 692 -7.85 57.24 -40.95
C THR A 692 -7.16 57.89 -39.73
N LYS A 693 -5.98 57.29 -39.45
CA LYS A 693 -4.66 57.83 -39.01
C LYS A 693 -4.49 58.33 -37.55
N ALA A 694 -3.64 57.63 -36.80
CA ALA A 694 -2.30 58.11 -36.37
C ALA A 694 -1.65 57.15 -35.35
N SER A 695 -0.32 57.21 -35.31
CA SER A 695 0.64 56.49 -34.46
C SER A 695 0.49 56.80 -32.96
N GLU A 696 0.76 55.80 -32.10
CA GLU A 696 1.63 55.84 -30.90
C GLU A 696 1.15 54.95 -29.73
N THR A 697 2.09 54.12 -29.26
CA THR A 697 2.30 53.57 -27.91
C THR A 697 1.16 53.64 -26.88
N SER A 698 0.63 52.47 -26.50
CA SER A 698 0.47 52.02 -25.09
C SER A 698 -0.32 50.71 -25.04
N SER A 699 0.10 49.80 -24.17
CA SER A 699 -0.68 48.60 -23.81
C SER A 699 -1.95 48.98 -23.05
N PRO A 700 -3.02 48.18 -23.17
CA PRO A 700 -3.97 48.03 -22.07
C PRO A 700 -4.07 46.57 -21.61
N ALA A 701 -3.97 46.43 -20.30
CA ALA A 701 -4.16 45.22 -19.54
C ALA A 701 -5.65 44.82 -19.40
N ASP A 702 -5.82 43.54 -19.06
CA ASP A 702 -6.85 42.93 -18.19
C ASP A 702 -8.33 42.82 -18.62
N SER A 703 -8.76 41.56 -18.70
CA SER A 703 -10.12 41.08 -18.39
C SER A 703 -10.00 39.75 -17.64
N PRO A 704 -10.90 39.44 -16.68
CA PRO A 704 -10.54 38.96 -15.37
C PRO A 704 -10.19 37.47 -15.35
N MET A 705 -8.97 37.17 -14.92
CA MET A 705 -8.53 35.83 -14.57
C MET A 705 -9.14 35.47 -13.20
N VAL A 706 -10.08 34.52 -13.14
CA VAL A 706 -10.53 33.97 -11.86
C VAL A 706 -9.38 33.11 -11.28
N PRO A 707 -8.93 33.32 -10.04
CA PRO A 707 -7.70 32.71 -9.53
C PRO A 707 -7.79 31.19 -9.44
N ARG A 708 -6.72 30.50 -9.85
CA ARG A 708 -6.36 29.21 -9.23
C ARG A 708 -6.32 29.44 -7.73
N ALA A 709 -7.00 28.60 -6.95
CA ALA A 709 -7.03 28.69 -5.49
C ALA A 709 -5.62 28.46 -4.90
N THR A 710 -4.82 29.52 -4.90
CA THR A 710 -3.68 29.74 -4.04
C THR A 710 -4.00 31.05 -3.33
N LEU A 711 -4.01 31.04 -1.99
CA LEU A 711 -4.25 32.21 -1.14
C LEU A 711 -3.31 33.37 -1.53
N ALA A 712 -3.76 34.30 -2.37
CA ALA A 712 -3.09 35.57 -2.63
C ALA A 712 -4.13 36.69 -2.70
N ARG A 713 -3.89 37.70 -1.86
CA ARG A 713 -4.79 38.77 -1.41
C ARG A 713 -4.74 40.00 -2.31
N VAL A 714 -5.91 40.48 -2.71
CA VAL A 714 -6.19 41.92 -2.80
C VAL A 714 -7.60 42.13 -2.23
N GLY A 715 -7.70 42.75 -1.05
CA GLY A 715 -8.97 43.13 -0.41
C GLY A 715 -9.57 42.17 0.64
N SER A 716 -8.96 41.01 0.92
CA SER A 716 -9.46 40.04 1.91
C SER A 716 -8.73 40.14 3.26
N LYS A 717 -9.48 40.20 4.37
CA LYS A 717 -8.92 40.17 5.73
C LYS A 717 -8.71 38.72 6.17
N GLU A 718 -7.55 38.41 6.76
CA GLU A 718 -7.36 37.09 7.39
C GLU A 718 -8.17 37.02 8.68
N ILE A 719 -8.65 35.81 8.97
CA ILE A 719 -9.22 35.49 10.26
C ILE A 719 -8.04 35.27 11.22
N VAL A 720 -7.70 36.31 11.99
CA VAL A 720 -6.75 36.23 13.10
C VAL A 720 -7.54 35.99 14.37
N LEU A 721 -7.50 34.77 14.90
CA LEU A 721 -8.13 34.41 16.16
C LEU A 721 -7.14 34.65 17.31
N ASP A 722 -7.16 35.84 17.90
CA ASP A 722 -6.67 35.99 19.27
C ASP A 722 -7.72 35.39 20.20
N MET A 723 -7.44 34.20 20.72
CA MET A 723 -8.36 33.46 21.58
C MET A 723 -8.46 34.15 22.94
N PRO A 724 -9.63 34.70 23.34
CA PRO A 724 -9.79 35.21 24.70
C PRO A 724 -9.81 34.04 25.69
N SER A 725 -9.18 34.23 26.84
CA SER A 725 -9.33 33.36 28.00
C SER A 725 -10.79 33.39 28.48
N SER A 726 -11.58 32.38 28.14
CA SER A 726 -13.02 32.36 28.42
C SER A 726 -13.31 32.23 29.92
N THR A 727 -13.95 33.26 30.47
CA THR A 727 -14.68 33.28 31.74
C THR A 727 -16.14 33.71 31.53
N ALA A 728 -16.69 33.59 30.32
CA ALA A 728 -18.09 33.93 30.05
C ALA A 728 -19.04 32.73 30.31
N PRO A 729 -20.29 32.96 30.77
CA PRO A 729 -21.22 31.88 31.13
C PRO A 729 -21.66 31.05 29.92
N SER A 730 -22.15 29.85 30.18
CA SER A 730 -22.45 28.80 29.19
C SER A 730 -23.44 29.21 28.08
N GLU A 731 -22.92 29.62 26.92
CA GLU A 731 -23.67 29.76 25.66
C GLU A 731 -24.10 28.41 25.04
N GLN A 732 -23.78 27.28 25.70
CA GLN A 732 -24.09 25.92 25.24
C GLN A 732 -25.59 25.60 25.19
N ALA A 733 -26.46 26.47 25.72
CA ALA A 733 -27.92 26.27 25.78
C ALA A 733 -28.75 27.17 24.84
N MET A 734 -28.13 28.00 23.98
CA MET A 734 -28.85 28.85 23.03
C MET A 734 -29.32 28.06 21.80
N THR A 735 -30.55 28.32 21.34
CA THR A 735 -31.06 27.79 20.05
C THR A 735 -30.36 28.45 18.86
N ASP A 736 -30.36 27.79 17.70
CA ASP A 736 -29.76 28.34 16.47
C ASP A 736 -30.37 29.69 16.06
N GLU A 737 -31.67 29.88 16.31
CA GLU A 737 -32.39 31.13 16.05
C GLU A 737 -31.92 32.25 17.00
N ALA A 738 -31.76 31.94 18.30
CA ALA A 738 -31.26 32.89 19.27
C ALA A 738 -29.80 33.27 18.98
N PHE A 739 -28.98 32.29 18.55
CA PHE A 739 -27.61 32.54 18.13
C PHE A 739 -27.55 33.42 16.88
N ALA A 740 -28.37 33.13 15.86
CA ALA A 740 -28.44 33.91 14.64
C ALA A 740 -28.90 35.36 14.89
N ALA A 741 -29.89 35.56 15.77
CA ALA A 741 -30.35 36.89 16.17
C ALA A 741 -29.27 37.68 16.92
N ALA A 742 -28.56 37.03 17.84
CA ALA A 742 -27.46 37.65 18.58
C ALA A 742 -26.29 38.04 17.66
N VAL A 743 -25.95 37.17 16.69
CA VAL A 743 -24.91 37.47 15.70
C VAL A 743 -25.35 38.62 14.78
N ALA A 744 -26.59 38.65 14.32
CA ALA A 744 -27.07 39.70 13.42
C ALA A 744 -26.98 41.12 14.01
N ALA A 745 -27.04 41.26 15.34
CA ALA A 745 -26.91 42.54 16.03
C ALA A 745 -25.46 43.06 16.14
N LEU A 746 -24.46 42.24 15.79
CA LEU A 746 -23.04 42.59 15.91
C LEU A 746 -22.50 43.28 14.64
N PRO A 747 -21.45 44.10 14.75
CA PRO A 747 -20.71 44.58 13.59
C PRO A 747 -20.15 43.42 12.75
N PRO A 748 -20.08 43.51 11.40
CA PRO A 748 -19.74 42.37 10.53
C PRO A 748 -18.45 41.62 10.88
N GLN A 749 -17.44 42.33 11.39
CA GLN A 749 -16.18 41.71 11.83
C GLN A 749 -16.39 40.80 13.05
N GLU A 750 -17.19 41.24 14.01
CA GLU A 750 -17.51 40.45 15.22
C GLU A 750 -18.51 39.33 14.88
N GLN A 751 -19.35 39.50 13.86
CA GLN A 751 -20.15 38.41 13.30
C GLN A 751 -19.26 37.26 12.83
N VAL A 752 -18.23 37.54 12.02
CA VAL A 752 -17.27 36.52 11.56
C VAL A 752 -16.57 35.88 12.74
N ARG A 753 -16.08 36.69 13.69
CA ARG A 753 -15.37 36.19 14.88
C ARG A 753 -16.24 35.20 15.64
N ARG A 754 -17.48 35.58 15.94
CA ARG A 754 -18.42 34.76 16.72
C ARG A 754 -18.86 33.50 15.98
N VAL A 755 -19.09 33.58 14.66
CA VAL A 755 -19.41 32.41 13.82
C VAL A 755 -18.23 31.44 13.76
N ILE A 756 -17.00 31.92 13.61
CA ILE A 756 -15.80 31.06 13.57
C ILE A 756 -15.52 30.43 14.92
N THR A 757 -15.67 31.17 16.03
CA THR A 757 -15.57 30.61 17.38
C THR A 757 -16.59 29.49 17.57
N ARG A 758 -17.85 29.70 17.17
CA ARG A 758 -18.88 28.67 17.26
C ARG A 758 -18.60 27.46 16.36
N LEU A 759 -18.09 27.69 15.15
CA LEU A 759 -17.62 26.60 14.27
C LEU A 759 -16.48 25.81 14.91
N HIS A 760 -15.56 26.45 15.61
CA HIS A 760 -14.47 25.77 16.31
C HIS A 760 -14.98 24.94 17.50
N GLU A 761 -15.98 25.42 18.22
CA GLU A 761 -16.64 24.68 19.32
C GLU A 761 -17.38 23.44 18.82
N LEU A 762 -18.14 23.57 17.72
CA LEU A 762 -18.96 22.49 17.16
C LEU A 762 -18.13 21.50 16.32
N ASN A 763 -16.94 21.90 15.87
CA ASN A 763 -16.07 21.07 15.03
C ASN A 763 -14.67 20.92 15.67
N PRO A 764 -14.50 20.02 16.64
CA PRO A 764 -13.21 19.77 17.28
C PRO A 764 -12.14 19.35 16.25
N GLY A 765 -11.09 20.16 16.09
CA GLY A 765 -10.03 19.92 15.10
C GLY A 765 -10.06 20.85 13.88
N PHE A 766 -11.13 21.64 13.71
CA PHE A 766 -11.19 22.76 12.78
C PHE A 766 -10.09 23.78 13.11
N SER A 767 -9.23 24.09 12.13
CA SER A 767 -8.05 24.93 12.32
C SER A 767 -8.36 26.40 12.63
N GLY A 768 -9.61 26.85 12.45
CA GLY A 768 -9.99 28.26 12.61
C GLY A 768 -9.43 29.18 11.50
N LYS A 769 -8.66 28.63 10.55
CA LYS A 769 -8.03 29.39 9.48
C LYS A 769 -9.02 29.71 8.37
N GLY A 770 -8.92 30.93 7.87
CA GLY A 770 -9.70 31.40 6.75
C GLY A 770 -9.53 32.89 6.47
N SER A 771 -10.39 33.41 5.61
CA SER A 771 -10.43 34.83 5.28
C SER A 771 -11.87 35.26 4.99
N TYR A 772 -12.13 36.55 5.06
CA TYR A 772 -13.45 37.12 4.79
C TYR A 772 -13.36 38.46 4.07
N LYS A 773 -14.47 38.86 3.44
CA LYS A 773 -14.66 40.16 2.80
C LYS A 773 -15.98 40.77 3.25
N ILE A 774 -15.95 42.05 3.59
CA ILE A 774 -17.14 42.83 3.96
C ILE A 774 -17.45 43.79 2.82
N GLU A 775 -18.71 43.80 2.38
CA GLU A 775 -19.23 44.73 1.39
C GLU A 775 -20.52 45.32 1.93
N SER A 776 -20.75 46.63 1.70
CA SER A 776 -21.98 47.32 2.14
C SER A 776 -22.36 47.04 3.60
N ASN A 777 -21.36 47.00 4.50
CA ASN A 777 -21.52 46.70 5.93
C ASN A 777 -22.13 45.32 6.24
N ALA A 778 -21.90 44.31 5.40
CA ALA A 778 -22.24 42.92 5.64
C ALA A 778 -21.12 41.97 5.21
N VAL A 779 -21.02 40.78 5.82
CA VAL A 779 -20.05 39.74 5.41
C VAL A 779 -20.51 39.15 4.08
N ALA A 780 -19.87 39.52 2.98
CA ALA A 780 -20.25 39.12 1.63
C ALA A 780 -19.55 37.83 1.18
N GLU A 781 -18.30 37.62 1.61
CA GLU A 781 -17.51 36.43 1.28
C GLU A 781 -16.86 35.82 2.53
N LEU A 782 -16.88 34.49 2.62
CA LEU A 782 -16.23 33.73 3.68
C LEU A 782 -15.48 32.54 3.09
N THR A 783 -14.20 32.42 3.45
CA THR A 783 -13.34 31.29 3.12
C THR A 783 -12.91 30.59 4.40
N ILE A 784 -13.13 29.28 4.46
CA ILE A 784 -12.80 28.44 5.60
C ILE A 784 -11.95 27.27 5.12
N SER A 785 -10.84 27.01 5.82
CA SER A 785 -10.02 25.81 5.59
C SER A 785 -10.74 24.56 6.07
N THR A 786 -10.84 23.55 5.21
CA THR A 786 -11.38 22.23 5.58
C THR A 786 -10.31 21.23 6.01
N THR A 787 -9.04 21.65 6.14
CA THR A 787 -7.94 20.81 6.64
C THR A 787 -8.03 20.65 8.17
N GLY A 788 -8.11 19.41 8.66
CA GLY A 788 -8.05 19.09 10.09
C GLY A 788 -6.61 19.02 10.64
N THR A 789 -6.44 19.30 11.92
CA THR A 789 -5.12 19.19 12.58
C THR A 789 -4.84 17.74 13.04
N LEU A 790 -3.83 17.10 12.44
CA LEU A 790 -3.10 15.90 12.92
C LEU A 790 -3.88 14.58 13.15
N VAL A 791 -5.18 14.49 12.86
CA VAL A 791 -5.93 13.22 12.83
C VAL A 791 -6.74 13.15 11.54
N PRO A 792 -6.63 12.09 10.71
CA PRO A 792 -7.24 12.06 9.37
C PRO A 792 -8.76 11.85 9.37
N THR A 793 -9.49 12.19 10.44
CA THR A 793 -10.92 11.84 10.60
C THR A 793 -11.82 12.84 11.31
N VAL A 794 -11.35 14.04 11.70
CA VAL A 794 -12.27 15.06 12.23
C VAL A 794 -12.02 16.39 11.52
N GLY A 795 -12.90 16.69 10.57
CA GLY A 795 -12.96 17.94 9.81
C GLY A 795 -14.07 18.86 10.28
N VAL A 796 -14.48 19.77 9.40
CA VAL A 796 -15.68 20.59 9.60
C VAL A 796 -16.90 19.77 9.16
N SER A 797 -17.75 19.38 10.11
CA SER A 797 -18.97 18.59 9.91
C SER A 797 -20.26 19.39 10.15
N ASP A 798 -20.28 20.25 11.17
CA ASP A 798 -21.41 21.11 11.50
C ASP A 798 -21.16 22.54 11.02
N LEU A 799 -21.82 22.92 9.94
CA LEU A 799 -21.74 24.25 9.33
C LEU A 799 -22.85 25.20 9.81
N THR A 800 -23.70 24.79 10.75
CA THR A 800 -24.91 25.53 11.17
C THR A 800 -24.65 26.99 11.56
N PRO A 801 -23.54 27.35 12.24
CA PRO A 801 -23.26 28.74 12.60
C PRO A 801 -23.14 29.69 11.40
N ILE A 802 -22.81 29.18 10.21
CA ILE A 802 -22.69 30.01 8.98
C ILE A 802 -24.03 30.65 8.61
N LYS A 803 -25.17 30.03 8.94
CA LYS A 803 -26.52 30.56 8.68
C LYS A 803 -26.82 31.91 9.36
N ALA A 804 -26.02 32.28 10.36
CA ALA A 804 -26.12 33.55 11.05
C ALA A 804 -25.67 34.74 10.17
N LEU A 805 -24.83 34.49 9.15
CA LEU A 805 -24.32 35.52 8.24
C LEU A 805 -25.32 35.79 7.11
N LYS A 806 -26.35 36.60 7.37
CA LYS A 806 -27.46 36.86 6.43
C LYS A 806 -27.04 37.54 5.12
N GLY A 807 -25.92 38.26 5.10
CA GLY A 807 -25.38 38.92 3.91
C GLY A 807 -24.44 38.05 3.06
N LEU A 808 -24.19 36.79 3.47
CA LEU A 808 -23.19 35.95 2.83
C LEU A 808 -23.64 35.51 1.44
N GLN A 809 -22.86 35.84 0.41
CA GLN A 809 -23.12 35.48 -0.98
C GLN A 809 -22.12 34.46 -1.52
N ARG A 810 -20.86 34.48 -1.06
CA ARG A 810 -19.82 33.56 -1.52
C ARG A 810 -19.19 32.79 -0.39
N LEU A 811 -19.19 31.46 -0.50
CA LEU A 811 -18.62 30.56 0.48
C LEU A 811 -17.57 29.64 -0.15
N VAL A 812 -16.39 29.56 0.45
CA VAL A 812 -15.31 28.66 0.05
C VAL A 812 -14.95 27.74 1.21
N LEU A 813 -15.12 26.44 1.00
CA LEU A 813 -14.84 25.34 1.92
C LEU A 813 -13.83 24.39 1.26
N ALA A 814 -12.54 24.75 1.29
CA ALA A 814 -11.49 24.00 0.60
C ALA A 814 -10.27 23.74 1.50
N PRO A 815 -9.43 22.74 1.19
CA PRO A 815 -8.18 22.49 1.90
C PRO A 815 -7.25 23.71 1.83
N GLU A 816 -6.40 23.89 2.84
CA GLU A 816 -5.43 25.00 2.88
C GLU A 816 -4.41 24.92 1.74
N LYS A 817 -4.02 23.70 1.34
CA LYS A 817 -3.08 23.47 0.23
C LYS A 817 -3.66 22.55 -0.84
N PRO A 818 -3.29 22.73 -2.12
CA PRO A 818 -3.79 21.91 -3.23
C PRO A 818 -3.52 20.40 -3.12
N ASN A 819 -2.50 20.00 -2.35
CA ASN A 819 -2.13 18.59 -2.16
C ASN A 819 -2.70 17.99 -0.87
N GLU A 820 -3.46 18.76 -0.09
CA GLU A 820 -4.12 18.31 1.13
C GLU A 820 -5.55 17.86 0.82
N GLN A 821 -6.06 16.91 1.62
CA GLN A 821 -7.45 16.46 1.53
C GLN A 821 -8.27 17.12 2.63
N GLY A 822 -9.39 17.71 2.24
CA GLY A 822 -10.33 18.34 3.14
C GLY A 822 -11.26 17.31 3.76
N ALA A 823 -11.80 17.63 4.94
CA ALA A 823 -12.59 16.70 5.73
C ALA A 823 -14.07 17.10 5.84
N LEU A 824 -14.58 17.86 4.87
CA LEU A 824 -16.01 18.18 4.74
C LEU A 824 -16.79 16.95 4.26
N THR A 825 -17.87 16.60 4.96
CA THR A 825 -18.69 15.40 4.69
C THR A 825 -20.08 15.69 4.14
N GLU A 826 -20.72 16.79 4.56
CA GLU A 826 -22.10 17.13 4.18
C GLU A 826 -22.33 18.64 4.02
N LEU A 827 -23.46 19.02 3.40
CA LEU A 827 -23.86 20.41 3.11
C LEU A 827 -25.25 20.76 3.67
N SER A 828 -25.86 19.90 4.49
CA SER A 828 -27.23 20.04 5.02
C SER A 828 -27.48 21.42 5.65
N ALA A 829 -26.51 21.91 6.43
CA ALA A 829 -26.54 23.22 7.07
C ALA A 829 -26.46 24.41 6.11
N LEU A 830 -26.21 24.23 4.81
CA LEU A 830 -26.25 25.32 3.82
C LEU A 830 -27.62 25.46 3.14
N SER A 831 -28.52 24.50 3.35
CA SER A 831 -29.83 24.50 2.71
C SER A 831 -30.63 25.76 3.06
N GLY A 832 -31.26 26.35 2.04
CA GLY A 832 -32.06 27.58 2.15
C GLY A 832 -31.26 28.89 2.26
N MET A 833 -29.92 28.84 2.20
CA MET A 833 -29.10 30.06 2.16
C MET A 833 -29.16 30.77 0.80
N THR A 834 -28.92 32.08 0.79
CA THR A 834 -28.93 32.94 -0.41
C THR A 834 -27.56 33.01 -1.11
N LEU A 835 -26.77 31.94 -1.02
CA LEU A 835 -25.44 31.90 -1.64
C LEU A 835 -25.57 31.96 -3.16
N THR A 836 -24.74 32.79 -3.80
CA THR A 836 -24.57 32.87 -5.25
C THR A 836 -23.36 32.07 -5.72
N TRP A 837 -22.37 31.83 -4.86
CA TRP A 837 -21.18 31.04 -5.17
C TRP A 837 -20.80 30.08 -4.04
N LEU A 838 -20.61 28.79 -4.37
CA LEU A 838 -20.10 27.78 -3.46
C LEU A 838 -18.90 27.04 -4.06
N ALA A 839 -17.81 26.96 -3.30
CA ALA A 839 -16.63 26.17 -3.64
C ALA A 839 -16.36 25.16 -2.53
N CYS A 840 -16.51 23.87 -2.80
CA CYS A 840 -16.27 22.75 -1.88
C CYS A 840 -15.29 21.72 -2.45
N GLN A 841 -14.42 22.12 -3.37
CA GLN A 841 -13.44 21.24 -3.99
C GLN A 841 -12.40 20.68 -3.01
N GLY A 842 -11.85 19.51 -3.30
CA GLY A 842 -10.78 18.88 -2.52
C GLY A 842 -11.24 18.17 -1.25
N ASN A 843 -12.55 17.93 -1.10
CA ASN A 843 -13.14 17.20 0.03
C ASN A 843 -13.59 15.80 -0.43
N PRO A 844 -12.72 14.76 -0.36
CA PRO A 844 -13.00 13.43 -0.90
C PRO A 844 -14.07 12.63 -0.13
N GLN A 845 -14.63 13.15 0.95
CA GLN A 845 -15.71 12.49 1.70
C GLN A 845 -17.10 13.00 1.30
N LEU A 846 -17.18 14.18 0.67
CA LEU A 846 -18.43 14.79 0.23
C LEU A 846 -19.01 14.06 -0.98
N GLN A 847 -20.28 13.65 -0.89
CA GLN A 847 -20.96 12.83 -1.90
C GLN A 847 -22.33 13.39 -2.33
N ASP A 848 -23.05 14.05 -1.41
CA ASP A 848 -24.44 14.46 -1.62
C ASP A 848 -24.57 15.97 -1.91
N LEU A 849 -25.23 16.29 -3.02
CA LEU A 849 -25.57 17.65 -3.42
C LEU A 849 -27.04 18.01 -3.20
N SER A 850 -27.86 17.08 -2.69
CA SER A 850 -29.30 17.30 -2.40
C SER A 850 -29.58 18.55 -1.57
N PRO A 851 -28.75 18.92 -0.56
CA PRO A 851 -28.95 20.16 0.20
C PRO A 851 -28.90 21.45 -0.61
N LEU A 852 -28.33 21.42 -1.82
CA LEU A 852 -28.17 22.58 -2.70
C LEU A 852 -29.37 22.84 -3.62
N ARG A 853 -30.36 21.94 -3.62
CA ARG A 853 -31.56 22.07 -4.45
C ARG A 853 -32.23 23.42 -4.22
N ASP A 854 -32.67 24.05 -5.31
CA ASP A 854 -33.38 25.34 -5.33
C ASP A 854 -32.59 26.56 -4.77
N MET A 855 -31.32 26.40 -4.40
CA MET A 855 -30.49 27.52 -3.98
C MET A 855 -30.19 28.48 -5.16
N PRO A 856 -30.06 29.80 -4.93
CA PRO A 856 -29.82 30.79 -5.97
C PRO A 856 -28.36 30.82 -6.48
N LEU A 857 -27.68 29.67 -6.47
CA LEU A 857 -26.29 29.55 -6.91
C LEU A 857 -26.16 29.88 -8.39
N THR A 858 -25.21 30.75 -8.72
CA THR A 858 -24.75 31.03 -10.08
C THR A 858 -23.41 30.35 -10.36
N GLY A 859 -22.69 29.89 -9.32
CA GLY A 859 -21.50 29.07 -9.49
C GLY A 859 -21.28 28.03 -8.41
N LEU A 860 -20.85 26.83 -8.83
CA LEU A 860 -20.53 25.71 -7.98
C LEU A 860 -19.20 25.06 -8.41
N SER A 861 -18.29 24.84 -7.47
CA SER A 861 -17.05 24.07 -7.68
C SER A 861 -16.95 22.96 -6.65
N CYS A 862 -17.08 21.71 -7.07
CA CYS A 862 -17.03 20.53 -6.22
C CYS A 862 -16.04 19.48 -6.76
N GLY A 863 -14.99 19.91 -7.45
CA GLY A 863 -13.97 19.00 -7.99
C GLY A 863 -13.18 18.26 -6.89
N GLY A 864 -12.71 17.04 -7.17
CA GLY A 864 -11.98 16.22 -6.18
C GLY A 864 -12.84 15.70 -5.02
N THR A 865 -14.17 15.67 -5.19
CA THR A 865 -15.15 15.08 -4.27
C THR A 865 -15.59 13.68 -4.77
N GLN A 866 -16.46 13.01 -4.02
CA GLN A 866 -17.05 11.70 -4.40
C GLN A 866 -18.47 11.83 -4.96
N VAL A 867 -18.87 13.03 -5.40
CA VAL A 867 -20.16 13.28 -6.04
C VAL A 867 -20.30 12.44 -7.31
N LYS A 868 -21.43 11.75 -7.44
CA LYS A 868 -21.80 10.96 -8.63
C LYS A 868 -23.09 11.44 -9.28
N ASP A 869 -24.05 11.88 -8.46
CA ASP A 869 -25.37 12.29 -8.92
C ASP A 869 -25.44 13.81 -9.05
N LEU A 870 -25.76 14.28 -10.26
CA LEU A 870 -25.99 15.69 -10.58
C LEU A 870 -27.47 16.06 -10.64
N SER A 871 -28.39 15.10 -10.43
CA SER A 871 -29.83 15.34 -10.42
C SER A 871 -30.28 16.47 -9.48
N PRO A 872 -29.64 16.70 -8.30
CA PRO A 872 -30.00 17.84 -7.45
C PRO A 872 -29.78 19.22 -8.08
N LEU A 873 -28.92 19.31 -9.10
CA LEU A 873 -28.61 20.56 -9.78
C LEU A 873 -29.54 20.87 -10.95
N SER A 874 -30.41 19.93 -11.32
CA SER A 874 -31.27 20.06 -12.50
C SER A 874 -32.20 21.29 -12.38
N GLY A 875 -32.26 22.09 -13.44
CA GLY A 875 -33.09 23.30 -13.48
C GLY A 875 -32.52 24.52 -12.75
N MET A 876 -31.39 24.40 -12.03
CA MET A 876 -30.73 25.55 -11.40
C MET A 876 -30.16 26.54 -12.43
N ARG A 877 -30.02 27.81 -12.04
CA ARG A 877 -29.48 28.88 -12.91
C ARG A 877 -27.96 29.04 -12.78
N LEU A 878 -27.23 27.93 -12.72
CA LEU A 878 -25.77 27.95 -12.66
C LEU A 878 -25.18 28.48 -13.97
N ALA A 879 -24.27 29.44 -13.86
CA ALA A 879 -23.43 29.93 -14.95
C ALA A 879 -22.05 29.24 -14.98
N THR A 880 -21.56 28.75 -13.84
CA THR A 880 -20.28 28.06 -13.70
C THR A 880 -20.42 26.76 -12.90
N LEU A 881 -19.90 25.65 -13.42
CA LEU A 881 -19.87 24.36 -12.74
C LEU A 881 -18.51 23.66 -12.88
N GLY A 882 -17.91 23.29 -11.75
CA GLY A 882 -16.68 22.50 -11.68
C GLY A 882 -16.91 21.15 -11.01
N ILE A 883 -16.77 20.07 -11.77
CA ILE A 883 -16.89 18.66 -11.37
C ILE A 883 -15.64 17.84 -11.77
N ASN A 884 -14.49 18.49 -11.97
CA ASN A 884 -13.24 17.82 -12.30
C ASN A 884 -12.79 16.86 -11.19
N ASP A 885 -12.09 15.79 -11.54
CA ASP A 885 -11.60 14.81 -10.55
C ASP A 885 -12.72 14.16 -9.70
N THR A 886 -13.92 13.98 -10.27
CA THR A 886 -15.08 13.33 -9.61
C THR A 886 -15.47 12.03 -10.32
N PRO A 887 -16.17 11.10 -9.63
CA PRO A 887 -16.69 9.87 -10.24
C PRO A 887 -17.96 10.06 -11.10
N VAL A 888 -18.35 11.30 -11.46
CA VAL A 888 -19.54 11.57 -12.30
C VAL A 888 -19.40 10.91 -13.67
N GLU A 889 -20.43 10.17 -14.06
CA GLU A 889 -20.54 9.45 -15.35
C GLU A 889 -21.60 10.08 -16.27
N ASP A 890 -22.71 10.54 -15.68
CA ASP A 890 -23.86 11.10 -16.39
C ASP A 890 -23.98 12.61 -16.16
N VAL A 891 -24.06 13.36 -17.27
CA VAL A 891 -24.25 14.82 -17.28
C VAL A 891 -25.62 15.22 -17.84
N SER A 892 -26.55 14.27 -17.98
CA SER A 892 -27.90 14.52 -18.53
C SER A 892 -28.69 15.52 -17.70
N ALA A 893 -28.46 15.56 -16.38
CA ALA A 893 -29.07 16.56 -15.49
C ALA A 893 -28.68 18.02 -15.84
N LEU A 894 -27.58 18.22 -16.59
CA LEU A 894 -27.10 19.54 -16.99
C LEU A 894 -27.76 20.05 -18.29
N ALA A 895 -28.50 19.21 -19.00
CA ALA A 895 -29.06 19.55 -20.30
C ALA A 895 -29.98 20.79 -20.20
N GLY A 896 -29.76 21.76 -21.09
CA GLY A 896 -30.57 22.99 -21.15
C GLY A 896 -30.27 24.02 -20.05
N MET A 897 -29.35 23.75 -19.12
CA MET A 897 -28.94 24.74 -18.11
C MET A 897 -28.19 25.93 -18.74
N PRO A 898 -28.26 27.14 -18.15
CA PRO A 898 -27.60 28.34 -18.67
C PRO A 898 -26.09 28.40 -18.38
N LEU A 899 -25.40 27.24 -18.34
CA LEU A 899 -23.98 27.16 -18.02
C LEU A 899 -23.13 27.80 -19.13
N THR A 900 -22.23 28.68 -18.70
CA THR A 900 -21.21 29.33 -19.54
C THR A 900 -19.82 28.73 -19.31
N VAL A 901 -19.56 28.13 -18.15
CA VAL A 901 -18.30 27.48 -17.82
C VAL A 901 -18.57 26.10 -17.24
N LEU A 902 -17.95 25.07 -17.82
CA LEU A 902 -18.00 23.70 -17.32
C LEU A 902 -16.60 23.08 -17.24
N TRP A 903 -16.20 22.61 -16.07
CA TRP A 903 -14.95 21.86 -15.87
C TRP A 903 -15.26 20.43 -15.41
N CYS A 904 -15.10 19.47 -16.31
CA CYS A 904 -15.36 18.04 -16.09
C CYS A 904 -14.19 17.13 -16.52
N HIS A 905 -12.97 17.66 -16.64
CA HIS A 905 -11.78 16.86 -16.94
C HIS A 905 -11.42 15.91 -15.78
N ASN A 906 -10.75 14.80 -16.09
CA ASN A 906 -10.44 13.72 -15.14
C ASN A 906 -11.68 13.22 -14.38
N SER A 907 -12.85 13.26 -15.01
CA SER A 907 -14.08 12.63 -14.52
C SER A 907 -14.33 11.32 -15.29
N LYS A 908 -15.47 10.67 -15.05
CA LYS A 908 -15.86 9.49 -15.83
C LYS A 908 -16.89 9.78 -16.92
N VAL A 909 -17.11 11.05 -17.25
CA VAL A 909 -18.10 11.46 -18.24
C VAL A 909 -17.72 10.91 -19.62
N ALA A 910 -18.50 9.93 -20.07
CA ALA A 910 -18.27 9.26 -21.35
C ALA A 910 -19.10 9.84 -22.50
N ASN A 911 -20.18 10.56 -22.20
CA ASN A 911 -21.12 11.07 -23.17
C ASN A 911 -21.35 12.58 -22.98
N LEU A 912 -20.88 13.39 -23.94
CA LEU A 912 -21.07 14.84 -23.93
C LEU A 912 -22.33 15.29 -24.69
N SER A 913 -23.12 14.37 -25.24
CA SER A 913 -24.38 14.66 -25.96
C SER A 913 -25.33 15.62 -25.24
N PRO A 914 -25.52 15.51 -23.90
CA PRO A 914 -26.36 16.45 -23.15
C PRO A 914 -25.90 17.92 -23.20
N LEU A 915 -24.64 18.19 -23.58
CA LEU A 915 -24.10 19.55 -23.67
C LEU A 915 -24.47 20.29 -24.97
N ARG A 916 -25.09 19.59 -25.93
CA ARG A 916 -25.43 20.15 -27.23
C ARG A 916 -26.40 21.34 -27.05
N GLY A 917 -26.06 22.46 -27.69
CA GLY A 917 -26.90 23.66 -27.70
C GLY A 917 -26.81 24.52 -26.43
N MET A 918 -26.01 24.12 -25.43
CA MET A 918 -25.78 24.92 -24.24
C MET A 918 -24.91 26.17 -24.54
N PRO A 919 -25.07 27.30 -23.82
CA PRO A 919 -24.35 28.55 -24.07
C PRO A 919 -22.92 28.56 -23.50
N LEU A 920 -22.23 27.42 -23.53
CA LEU A 920 -20.89 27.25 -22.96
C LEU A 920 -19.87 28.14 -23.68
N ARG A 921 -19.11 28.93 -22.92
CA ARG A 921 -17.97 29.74 -23.36
C ARG A 921 -16.63 29.08 -23.04
N GLU A 922 -16.52 28.41 -21.90
CA GLU A 922 -15.34 27.61 -21.54
C GLU A 922 -15.75 26.18 -21.16
N LEU A 923 -15.12 25.19 -21.80
CA LEU A 923 -15.26 23.78 -21.46
C LEU A 923 -13.89 23.16 -21.18
N ARG A 924 -13.76 22.45 -20.06
CA ARG A 924 -12.63 21.55 -19.81
C ARG A 924 -13.14 20.12 -19.67
N CYS A 925 -12.76 19.23 -20.58
CA CYS A 925 -13.22 17.86 -20.63
C CYS A 925 -12.13 16.90 -21.14
N ASP A 926 -12.30 15.62 -20.87
CA ASP A 926 -11.44 14.55 -21.43
C ASP A 926 -11.80 14.31 -22.90
N PHE A 927 -11.32 15.21 -23.77
CA PHE A 927 -11.67 15.30 -25.18
C PHE A 927 -11.11 14.14 -26.02
N MET A 928 -11.98 13.54 -26.84
CA MET A 928 -11.63 12.57 -27.87
C MET A 928 -12.18 13.01 -29.24
N MET A 929 -11.29 13.26 -30.22
CA MET A 929 -11.69 13.78 -31.53
C MET A 929 -12.78 12.95 -32.21
N ALA A 930 -12.67 11.61 -32.23
CA ALA A 930 -13.62 10.75 -32.94
C ALA A 930 -15.03 10.71 -32.32
N ARG A 931 -15.16 11.08 -31.04
CA ARG A 931 -16.44 11.05 -30.31
C ARG A 931 -17.04 12.45 -30.16
N ASP A 932 -16.20 13.43 -29.84
CA ASP A 932 -16.64 14.72 -29.32
C ASP A 932 -16.58 15.86 -30.34
N ALA A 933 -15.85 15.68 -31.45
CA ALA A 933 -15.52 16.79 -32.34
C ALA A 933 -16.74 17.47 -32.94
N ASP A 934 -17.66 16.69 -33.51
CA ASP A 934 -18.85 17.22 -34.16
C ASP A 934 -19.80 17.87 -33.16
N LEU A 935 -19.86 17.30 -31.95
CA LEU A 935 -20.65 17.87 -30.87
C LEU A 935 -20.08 19.22 -30.42
N LEU A 936 -18.79 19.29 -30.09
CA LEU A 936 -18.17 20.52 -29.58
C LEU A 936 -18.09 21.61 -30.64
N ARG A 937 -17.88 21.26 -31.91
CA ARG A 937 -18.00 22.22 -33.03
C ARG A 937 -19.42 22.76 -33.19
N GLY A 938 -20.41 21.95 -32.83
CA GLY A 938 -21.82 22.38 -32.78
C GLY A 938 -22.12 23.43 -31.72
N ILE A 939 -21.26 23.59 -30.70
CA ILE A 939 -21.42 24.58 -29.63
C ILE A 939 -20.65 25.86 -30.03
N ARG A 940 -21.31 26.72 -30.82
CA ARG A 940 -20.70 27.93 -31.39
C ARG A 940 -20.26 28.98 -30.36
N SER A 941 -20.80 28.93 -29.15
CA SER A 941 -20.45 29.85 -28.06
C SER A 941 -19.09 29.57 -27.42
N LEU A 942 -18.46 28.40 -27.69
CA LEU A 942 -17.20 28.02 -27.07
C LEU A 942 -16.05 28.91 -27.52
N ALA A 943 -15.59 29.78 -26.63
CA ALA A 943 -14.40 30.60 -26.80
C ALA A 943 -13.13 29.84 -26.39
N ARG A 944 -13.22 28.95 -25.39
CA ARG A 944 -12.08 28.18 -24.87
C ARG A 944 -12.42 26.71 -24.65
N ILE A 945 -11.50 25.84 -25.05
CA ILE A 945 -11.59 24.39 -24.85
C ILE A 945 -10.28 23.92 -24.22
N ASN A 946 -10.37 23.23 -23.08
CA ASN A 946 -9.22 22.72 -22.32
C ASN A 946 -8.15 23.79 -22.04
N GLY A 947 -8.59 25.01 -21.73
CA GLY A 947 -7.72 26.16 -21.40
C GLY A 947 -7.16 26.93 -22.59
N LEU A 948 -7.35 26.43 -23.83
CA LEU A 948 -6.88 27.08 -25.06
C LEU A 948 -8.01 27.83 -25.77
N PRO A 949 -7.73 28.91 -26.51
CA PRO A 949 -8.71 29.50 -27.44
C PRO A 949 -9.23 28.43 -28.41
N ALA A 950 -10.53 28.42 -28.71
CA ALA A 950 -11.15 27.35 -29.51
C ALA A 950 -10.49 27.19 -30.89
N ALA A 951 -10.13 28.28 -31.56
CA ALA A 951 -9.40 28.25 -32.82
C ALA A 951 -8.02 27.56 -32.68
N THR A 952 -7.26 27.90 -31.64
CA THR A 952 -5.96 27.29 -31.34
C THR A 952 -6.10 25.82 -30.94
N PHE A 953 -7.14 25.49 -30.16
CA PHE A 953 -7.50 24.13 -29.80
C PHE A 953 -7.78 23.30 -31.04
N TRP A 954 -8.65 23.76 -31.95
CA TRP A 954 -8.96 23.04 -33.17
C TRP A 954 -7.78 22.96 -34.13
N LYS A 955 -6.91 23.97 -34.18
CA LYS A 955 -5.66 23.90 -34.95
C LYS A 955 -4.76 22.79 -34.40
N LYS A 956 -4.53 22.76 -33.08
CA LYS A 956 -3.74 21.71 -32.41
C LYS A 956 -4.40 20.33 -32.54
N ALA A 957 -5.71 20.24 -32.34
CA ALA A 957 -6.47 19.01 -32.42
C ALA A 957 -6.53 18.47 -33.87
N SER A 958 -6.58 19.35 -34.88
CA SER A 958 -6.56 18.97 -36.30
C SER A 958 -5.16 18.56 -36.78
N LEU A 959 -4.11 19.22 -36.28
CA LEU A 959 -2.71 18.79 -36.47
C LEU A 959 -2.45 17.44 -35.82
N ALA A 960 -3.09 17.19 -34.67
CA ALA A 960 -3.19 15.89 -34.04
C ALA A 960 -3.94 14.87 -34.93
N THR A 961 -4.98 15.25 -35.68
CA THR A 961 -5.75 14.30 -36.51
C THR A 961 -5.38 14.23 -37.99
N ALA A 962 -4.22 14.74 -38.42
CA ALA A 962 -3.61 14.37 -39.70
C ALA A 962 -3.10 12.92 -39.67
N ALA A 963 -4.07 12.00 -39.57
CA ALA A 963 -4.08 10.53 -39.60
C ALA A 963 -3.15 9.80 -38.59
N PRO A 964 -3.35 8.49 -38.32
CA PRO A 964 -4.40 7.58 -38.85
C PRO A 964 -5.08 6.63 -37.84
N SER A 965 -6.31 6.25 -38.16
CA SER A 965 -7.01 5.02 -37.74
C SER A 965 -6.75 3.82 -38.68
N THR A 966 -5.77 3.91 -39.58
CA THR A 966 -5.38 2.84 -40.53
C THR A 966 -3.88 2.47 -40.51
N VAL A 967 -3.05 3.04 -39.63
CA VAL A 967 -1.56 2.90 -39.65
C VAL A 967 -1.10 1.46 -39.72
N LEU A 968 -1.62 0.60 -38.84
CA LEU A 968 -0.92 -0.66 -38.55
C LEU A 968 -1.25 -1.75 -39.58
N SER A 969 -2.31 -1.59 -40.39
CA SER A 969 -2.63 -2.47 -41.51
C SER A 969 -1.89 -2.07 -42.80
N THR A 970 -1.67 -0.78 -43.07
CA THR A 970 -0.98 -0.30 -44.28
C THR A 970 0.55 -0.17 -44.12
N VAL A 971 1.09 0.14 -42.93
CA VAL A 971 2.55 0.29 -42.71
C VAL A 971 3.32 -1.04 -42.88
N LYS A 972 2.65 -2.19 -42.75
CA LYS A 972 3.24 -3.52 -43.00
C LYS A 972 3.59 -3.77 -44.48
N THR A 973 3.07 -2.99 -45.40
CA THR A 973 3.30 -3.15 -46.85
C THR A 973 3.61 -1.83 -47.57
N ALA A 974 3.64 -0.71 -46.85
CA ALA A 974 3.91 0.60 -47.43
C ALA A 974 5.36 0.68 -47.97
N PRO A 975 5.56 1.04 -49.26
CA PRO A 975 6.87 1.00 -49.93
C PRO A 975 7.85 2.08 -49.44
N ASP A 976 7.36 3.09 -48.74
CA ASP A 976 8.10 4.23 -48.20
C ASP A 976 8.75 3.97 -46.82
N PHE A 977 8.49 2.81 -46.20
CA PHE A 977 9.14 2.38 -44.96
C PHE A 977 10.33 1.44 -45.25
N LYS A 978 11.56 1.87 -44.93
CA LYS A 978 12.77 1.04 -44.96
C LYS A 978 12.78 0.06 -43.79
N SER A 979 13.12 -1.20 -44.03
CA SER A 979 13.32 -2.17 -42.95
C SER A 979 14.64 -1.91 -42.22
N LEU A 980 14.60 -1.75 -40.89
CA LEU A 980 15.80 -1.69 -40.05
C LEU A 980 16.27 -3.08 -39.61
N PHE A 981 15.46 -4.11 -39.83
CA PHE A 981 15.80 -5.49 -39.50
C PHE A 981 15.58 -6.38 -40.73
N ASN A 982 16.63 -7.08 -41.16
CA ASN A 982 16.58 -7.94 -42.35
C ASN A 982 15.94 -9.33 -42.06
N GLY A 983 15.62 -9.62 -40.79
CA GLY A 983 15.02 -10.89 -40.38
C GLY A 983 15.99 -12.08 -40.33
N LYS A 984 17.27 -11.89 -40.63
CA LYS A 984 18.29 -12.95 -40.70
C LYS A 984 19.38 -12.79 -39.65
N ASP A 985 19.89 -11.58 -39.46
CA ASP A 985 20.99 -11.27 -38.55
C ASP A 985 20.80 -9.87 -37.93
N LEU A 986 21.74 -9.45 -37.08
CA LEU A 986 21.71 -8.13 -36.43
C LEU A 986 22.53 -7.08 -37.19
N VAL A 987 22.79 -7.27 -38.49
CA VAL A 987 23.48 -6.28 -39.32
C VAL A 987 22.69 -4.96 -39.32
N GLY A 988 23.39 -3.85 -39.10
CA GLY A 988 22.79 -2.52 -38.90
C GLY A 988 22.57 -2.13 -37.43
N TRP A 989 22.80 -3.06 -36.50
CA TRP A 989 22.67 -2.85 -35.06
C TRP A 989 24.00 -3.05 -34.33
N LYS A 990 24.15 -2.41 -33.17
CA LYS A 990 25.27 -2.59 -32.24
C LYS A 990 24.78 -2.58 -30.80
N GLN A 991 25.48 -3.25 -29.91
CA GLN A 991 25.22 -3.13 -28.47
C GLN A 991 25.67 -1.75 -27.98
N ARG A 992 24.95 -1.20 -26.99
CA ARG A 992 25.20 0.14 -26.44
C ARG A 992 26.48 0.19 -25.60
N THR A 993 26.78 -0.88 -24.88
CA THR A 993 27.89 -1.12 -23.98
C THR A 993 28.45 -2.52 -24.25
N SER A 994 29.77 -2.65 -24.38
CA SER A 994 30.45 -3.91 -24.69
C SER A 994 30.60 -4.87 -23.49
N GLN A 995 30.01 -4.55 -22.33
CA GLN A 995 30.31 -5.22 -21.06
C GLN A 995 29.36 -6.36 -20.65
N ARG A 996 28.22 -6.54 -21.34
CA ARG A 996 27.30 -7.68 -21.08
C ARG A 996 27.39 -8.72 -22.20
N GLU A 997 27.28 -10.00 -21.86
CA GLU A 997 27.25 -11.10 -22.84
C GLU A 997 26.13 -10.93 -23.89
N ASN A 998 26.34 -11.49 -25.08
CA ASN A 998 25.45 -11.34 -26.23
C ASN A 998 24.12 -12.11 -26.06
N GLY A 999 23.13 -11.47 -25.43
CA GLY A 999 21.79 -12.02 -25.24
C GLY A 999 20.82 -11.78 -26.41
N TRP A 1000 21.17 -10.92 -27.38
CA TRP A 1000 20.33 -10.72 -28.57
C TRP A 1000 20.61 -11.78 -29.63
N ARG A 1001 19.58 -12.50 -30.07
CA ARG A 1001 19.66 -13.53 -31.10
C ARG A 1001 18.51 -13.38 -32.09
N VAL A 1002 18.73 -13.80 -33.34
CA VAL A 1002 17.66 -13.87 -34.35
C VAL A 1002 17.07 -15.28 -34.36
N ARG A 1003 15.76 -15.39 -34.16
CA ARG A 1003 15.03 -16.66 -34.26
C ARG A 1003 13.69 -16.43 -34.95
N ARG A 1004 13.38 -17.25 -35.96
CA ARG A 1004 12.13 -17.16 -36.74
C ARG A 1004 11.84 -15.72 -37.23
N ARG A 1005 12.85 -15.06 -37.82
CA ARG A 1005 12.76 -13.66 -38.30
C ARG A 1005 12.36 -12.62 -37.24
N SER A 1006 12.67 -12.88 -35.97
CA SER A 1006 12.44 -11.97 -34.85
C SER A 1006 13.73 -11.81 -34.04
N MET A 1007 13.96 -10.60 -33.52
CA MET A 1007 15.02 -10.34 -32.55
C MET A 1007 14.52 -10.73 -31.17
N ILE A 1008 15.24 -11.62 -30.49
CA ILE A 1008 14.90 -12.11 -29.16
C ILE A 1008 16.03 -11.76 -28.21
N ASN A 1009 15.69 -11.18 -27.07
CA ASN A 1009 16.62 -10.97 -25.97
C ASN A 1009 16.54 -12.13 -24.96
N THR A 1010 17.51 -13.04 -24.93
CA THR A 1010 17.57 -14.13 -23.94
C THR A 1010 19.02 -14.64 -23.77
N PRO A 1011 19.61 -14.59 -22.55
CA PRO A 1011 19.14 -13.97 -21.30
C PRO A 1011 19.15 -12.42 -21.36
N PRO A 1012 18.64 -11.69 -20.34
CA PRO A 1012 18.68 -10.22 -20.32
C PRO A 1012 20.08 -9.70 -20.67
N SER A 1013 20.17 -8.76 -21.61
CA SER A 1013 21.46 -8.25 -22.07
C SER A 1013 21.46 -6.74 -22.17
N ASP A 1014 22.52 -6.19 -22.75
CA ASP A 1014 22.60 -4.77 -23.01
C ASP A 1014 21.60 -4.30 -24.09
N ASP A 1015 21.36 -2.99 -24.12
CA ASP A 1015 20.51 -2.31 -25.09
C ASP A 1015 21.04 -2.48 -26.53
N LEU A 1016 20.13 -2.69 -27.48
CA LEU A 1016 20.47 -2.77 -28.90
C LEU A 1016 20.20 -1.43 -29.59
N VAL A 1017 21.20 -0.88 -30.27
CA VAL A 1017 21.19 0.47 -30.84
C VAL A 1017 21.40 0.42 -32.34
N THR A 1018 20.67 1.25 -33.10
CA THR A 1018 20.92 1.40 -34.55
C THR A 1018 22.31 2.00 -34.80
N LYS A 1019 23.01 1.53 -35.85
CA LYS A 1019 24.26 2.17 -36.30
C LYS A 1019 24.02 3.54 -36.95
N GLU A 1020 22.88 3.70 -37.62
CA GLU A 1020 22.40 4.95 -38.20
C GLU A 1020 21.69 5.83 -37.14
N SER A 1021 21.68 7.15 -37.35
CA SER A 1021 20.97 8.14 -36.51
C SER A 1021 19.93 8.89 -37.33
N PHE A 1022 18.80 9.26 -36.70
CA PHE A 1022 17.63 9.81 -37.37
C PHE A 1022 17.16 11.13 -36.73
N GLY A 1023 16.84 12.11 -37.58
CA GLY A 1023 16.28 13.42 -37.19
C GLY A 1023 14.76 13.36 -37.07
N ASN A 1024 14.04 13.77 -38.12
CA ASN A 1024 12.60 13.57 -38.24
C ASN A 1024 12.32 12.20 -38.87
N PHE A 1025 11.38 11.43 -38.31
CA PHE A 1025 11.10 10.08 -38.78
C PHE A 1025 9.72 9.58 -38.35
N GLU A 1026 9.26 8.54 -39.05
CA GLU A 1026 8.23 7.62 -38.58
C GLU A 1026 8.85 6.25 -38.32
N PHE A 1027 8.61 5.67 -37.15
CA PHE A 1027 9.16 4.39 -36.70
C PHE A 1027 8.02 3.43 -36.37
N TYR A 1028 8.15 2.19 -36.80
CA TYR A 1028 7.18 1.12 -36.55
C TYR A 1028 7.88 -0.14 -36.08
N CYS A 1029 7.33 -0.82 -35.09
CA CYS A 1029 7.73 -2.17 -34.74
C CYS A 1029 6.57 -2.99 -34.18
N GLU A 1030 6.69 -4.32 -34.32
CA GLU A 1030 5.88 -5.26 -33.56
C GLU A 1030 6.71 -5.86 -32.44
N PHE A 1031 6.08 -6.05 -31.28
CA PHE A 1031 6.76 -6.57 -30.11
C PHE A 1031 5.88 -7.53 -29.31
N GLN A 1032 6.52 -8.44 -28.59
CA GLN A 1032 5.91 -9.35 -27.62
C GLN A 1032 6.73 -9.29 -26.34
N ILE A 1033 6.05 -9.20 -25.20
CA ILE A 1033 6.68 -9.08 -23.89
C ILE A 1033 6.17 -10.20 -22.98
N PRO A 1034 7.05 -10.97 -22.33
CA PRO A 1034 6.67 -11.98 -21.35
C PRO A 1034 6.20 -11.33 -20.05
N ARG A 1035 5.46 -12.08 -19.22
CA ARG A 1035 5.04 -11.62 -17.88
C ARG A 1035 6.27 -11.27 -17.03
N ARG A 1036 6.25 -10.07 -16.41
CA ARG A 1036 7.27 -9.52 -15.49
C ARG A 1036 8.59 -9.11 -16.15
N GLY A 1037 8.60 -7.95 -16.79
CA GLY A 1037 9.83 -7.31 -17.25
C GLY A 1037 9.65 -5.82 -17.50
N ARG A 1038 10.68 -5.02 -17.26
CA ARG A 1038 10.76 -3.61 -17.68
C ARG A 1038 11.33 -3.51 -19.10
N SER A 1039 10.58 -2.95 -20.04
CA SER A 1039 11.03 -2.76 -21.43
C SER A 1039 10.54 -1.43 -22.02
N GLY A 1040 11.24 -0.94 -23.04
CA GLY A 1040 11.00 0.35 -23.66
C GLY A 1040 11.75 0.54 -24.97
N VAL A 1041 11.37 1.57 -25.72
CA VAL A 1041 12.09 2.05 -26.92
C VAL A 1041 12.62 3.45 -26.60
N LEU A 1042 13.92 3.69 -26.75
CA LEU A 1042 14.47 5.04 -26.62
C LEU A 1042 14.68 5.67 -28.00
N LEU A 1043 14.21 6.90 -28.14
CA LEU A 1043 14.38 7.76 -29.30
C LEU A 1043 15.61 8.65 -29.09
N ARG A 1044 16.45 8.72 -30.12
CA ARG A 1044 17.71 9.50 -30.11
C ARG A 1044 18.63 9.18 -28.92
N GLY A 1045 18.53 7.96 -28.39
CA GLY A 1045 19.25 7.50 -27.21
C GLY A 1045 18.91 8.20 -25.88
N ARG A 1046 17.91 9.12 -25.88
CA ARG A 1046 17.57 9.97 -24.74
C ARG A 1046 16.10 9.84 -24.30
N TYR A 1047 15.14 9.90 -25.23
CA TYR A 1047 13.71 9.94 -24.89
C TYR A 1047 13.08 8.55 -24.85
N ARG A 1048 12.64 8.10 -23.68
CA ARG A 1048 12.15 6.73 -23.50
C ARG A 1048 10.62 6.63 -23.61
N ILE A 1049 10.15 5.70 -24.44
CA ILE A 1049 8.76 5.23 -24.49
C ILE A 1049 8.69 3.90 -23.71
N PRO A 1050 8.04 3.87 -22.54
CA PRO A 1050 7.87 2.63 -21.76
C PRO A 1050 6.82 1.72 -22.42
N LEU A 1051 7.11 0.41 -22.51
CA LEU A 1051 6.18 -0.60 -23.05
C LEU A 1051 5.44 -1.36 -21.94
N VAL A 1052 6.10 -1.64 -20.81
CA VAL A 1052 5.54 -2.27 -19.59
C VAL A 1052 6.33 -1.80 -18.37
N ASP A 1053 5.71 -1.80 -17.19
CA ASP A 1053 6.42 -1.60 -15.92
C ASP A 1053 7.03 -2.90 -15.37
N ASP A 1054 7.74 -2.76 -14.25
CA ASP A 1054 8.52 -3.80 -13.59
C ASP A 1054 7.65 -4.99 -13.11
N MET A 1055 6.32 -4.80 -13.03
CA MET A 1055 5.35 -5.83 -12.65
C MET A 1055 4.69 -6.50 -13.86
N GLY A 1056 5.10 -6.16 -15.09
CA GLY A 1056 4.43 -6.60 -16.32
C GLY A 1056 3.05 -5.97 -16.50
N SER A 1057 2.80 -4.84 -15.81
CA SER A 1057 1.58 -4.06 -15.92
C SER A 1057 1.78 -2.88 -16.85
N ALA A 1058 0.64 -2.36 -17.30
CA ALA A 1058 0.48 -1.05 -17.88
C ALA A 1058 1.22 0.02 -17.04
N PRO A 1059 2.26 0.72 -17.55
CA PRO A 1059 3.09 1.61 -16.74
C PRO A 1059 2.31 2.79 -16.13
N SER A 1060 2.28 2.90 -14.80
CA SER A 1060 1.66 4.03 -14.09
C SER A 1060 2.64 5.19 -13.91
N ALA A 1061 2.12 6.41 -13.73
CA ALA A 1061 2.90 7.64 -13.52
C ALA A 1061 3.85 7.56 -12.31
N THR A 1062 3.56 6.69 -11.35
CA THR A 1062 4.36 6.47 -10.12
C THR A 1062 5.33 5.29 -10.24
N CYS A 1063 5.16 4.41 -11.23
CA CYS A 1063 5.88 3.14 -11.33
C CYS A 1063 6.97 3.13 -12.41
N SER A 1064 6.96 4.05 -13.39
CA SER A 1064 8.10 4.22 -14.29
C SER A 1064 8.89 5.45 -13.86
N GLY A 1065 10.07 5.25 -13.25
CA GLY A 1065 11.11 6.29 -13.21
C GLY A 1065 11.54 6.66 -14.62
N SER A 1066 10.74 7.47 -15.29
CA SER A 1066 10.99 7.99 -16.63
C SER A 1066 12.04 9.07 -16.49
N VAL A 1067 13.26 8.71 -16.81
CA VAL A 1067 14.28 9.70 -17.16
C VAL A 1067 13.80 10.32 -18.48
N PHE A 1068 13.35 11.59 -18.41
CA PHE A 1068 12.92 12.48 -19.50
C PHE A 1068 11.45 12.41 -20.01
N GLU A 1069 10.50 12.21 -19.10
CA GLU A 1069 9.07 12.64 -19.16
C GLU A 1069 8.16 12.35 -20.39
N LEU A 1070 8.51 11.56 -21.40
CA LEU A 1070 7.51 11.10 -22.38
C LEU A 1070 6.60 10.00 -21.81
N LEU A 1071 5.50 10.42 -21.20
CA LEU A 1071 4.44 9.54 -20.68
C LEU A 1071 3.62 8.95 -21.83
N ALA A 1072 3.87 7.69 -22.19
CA ALA A 1072 2.95 6.90 -23.00
C ALA A 1072 1.96 6.17 -22.07
N PRO A 1073 0.62 6.33 -22.19
CA PRO A 1073 -0.34 5.70 -21.30
C PRO A 1073 -0.28 4.16 -21.27
N SER A 1074 -0.10 3.69 -20.04
CA SER A 1074 -0.41 2.38 -19.47
C SER A 1074 -1.57 1.62 -20.12
N LYS A 1075 -2.70 2.30 -20.32
CA LYS A 1075 -4.01 1.64 -20.51
C LYS A 1075 -4.16 0.88 -21.85
N ASN A 1076 -3.24 1.04 -22.79
CA ASN A 1076 -3.34 0.49 -24.14
C ASN A 1076 -2.40 -0.70 -24.43
N VAL A 1077 -1.61 -1.10 -23.43
CA VAL A 1077 -0.77 -2.29 -23.50
C VAL A 1077 -1.60 -3.51 -23.09
N SER A 1078 -1.63 -4.55 -23.94
CA SER A 1078 -2.32 -5.81 -23.64
C SER A 1078 -1.78 -6.43 -22.34
N LYS A 1079 -2.68 -6.79 -21.41
CA LYS A 1079 -2.36 -7.55 -20.18
C LYS A 1079 -2.10 -9.04 -20.45
N SER A 1080 -2.35 -9.51 -21.66
CA SER A 1080 -2.06 -10.89 -22.03
C SER A 1080 -0.57 -11.02 -22.34
N ALA A 1081 0.14 -11.77 -21.51
CA ALA A 1081 1.46 -12.29 -21.85
C ALA A 1081 1.41 -12.90 -23.26
N ASP A 1082 2.49 -12.74 -24.00
CA ASP A 1082 2.68 -13.44 -25.27
C ASP A 1082 1.77 -13.02 -26.43
N THR A 1083 1.09 -11.87 -26.32
CA THR A 1083 0.35 -11.27 -27.43
C THR A 1083 1.21 -10.28 -28.21
N TRP A 1084 1.15 -10.37 -29.54
CA TRP A 1084 1.80 -9.40 -30.43
C TRP A 1084 1.12 -8.05 -30.33
N GLN A 1085 1.92 -7.02 -30.12
CA GLN A 1085 1.51 -5.63 -30.07
C GLN A 1085 2.28 -4.84 -31.11
N ALA A 1086 1.72 -3.70 -31.51
CA ALA A 1086 2.27 -2.88 -32.57
C ALA A 1086 2.41 -1.43 -32.10
N LEU A 1087 3.64 -0.92 -32.21
CA LEU A 1087 4.03 0.43 -31.84
C LEU A 1087 4.35 1.23 -33.11
N TYR A 1088 3.78 2.43 -33.19
CA TYR A 1088 4.12 3.42 -34.19
C TYR A 1088 4.49 4.74 -33.49
N VAL A 1089 5.56 5.38 -33.96
CA VAL A 1089 6.09 6.63 -33.42
C VAL A 1089 6.36 7.58 -34.57
N ARG A 1090 5.86 8.81 -34.51
CA ARG A 1090 6.19 9.88 -35.45
C ARG A 1090 6.86 11.02 -34.71
N LEU A 1091 8.05 11.41 -35.14
CA LEU A 1091 8.83 12.49 -34.55
C LEU A 1091 9.12 13.54 -35.64
N VAL A 1092 8.59 14.75 -35.47
CA VAL A 1092 8.75 15.86 -36.42
C VAL A 1092 8.95 17.16 -35.65
N GLY A 1093 10.06 17.86 -35.90
CA GLY A 1093 10.31 19.19 -35.34
C GLY A 1093 10.29 19.23 -33.80
N GLY A 1094 10.75 18.15 -33.16
CA GLY A 1094 10.70 18.01 -31.69
C GLY A 1094 9.35 17.57 -31.13
N ALA A 1095 8.29 17.48 -31.94
CA ALA A 1095 7.00 16.95 -31.52
C ALA A 1095 6.91 15.44 -31.77
N VAL A 1096 6.54 14.68 -30.73
CA VAL A 1096 6.37 13.23 -30.80
C VAL A 1096 4.91 12.81 -30.73
N THR A 1097 4.54 11.87 -31.59
CA THR A 1097 3.25 11.18 -31.61
C THR A 1097 3.51 9.69 -31.46
N VAL A 1098 2.77 9.00 -30.59
CA VAL A 1098 2.89 7.56 -30.35
C VAL A 1098 1.52 6.91 -30.50
N ILE A 1099 1.44 5.84 -31.27
CA ILE A 1099 0.25 5.01 -31.48
C ILE A 1099 0.60 3.58 -31.08
N LEU A 1100 -0.21 2.98 -30.21
CA LEU A 1100 -0.04 1.61 -29.73
C LEU A 1100 -1.33 0.83 -30.02
N ASN A 1101 -1.25 -0.28 -30.75
CA ASN A 1101 -2.39 -1.15 -31.09
C ASN A 1101 -3.59 -0.36 -31.68
N ASN A 1102 -3.33 0.53 -32.65
CA ASN A 1102 -4.28 1.44 -33.31
C ASN A 1102 -4.90 2.50 -32.39
N LYS A 1103 -4.46 2.58 -31.13
CA LYS A 1103 -4.88 3.62 -30.20
C LYS A 1103 -3.81 4.67 -30.09
N LYS A 1104 -4.18 5.93 -30.29
CA LYS A 1104 -3.27 7.05 -30.09
C LYS A 1104 -2.99 7.22 -28.60
N VAL A 1105 -1.70 7.29 -28.26
CA VAL A 1105 -1.17 7.20 -26.88
C VAL A 1105 -0.47 8.49 -26.50
N ILE A 1106 0.39 9.03 -27.37
CA ILE A 1106 0.95 10.38 -27.25
C ILE A 1106 0.59 11.13 -28.53
N ASP A 1107 0.25 12.41 -28.40
CA ASP A 1107 -0.18 13.21 -29.53
C ASP A 1107 0.51 14.58 -29.54
N GLY A 1108 1.39 14.78 -30.53
CA GLY A 1108 2.02 16.07 -30.80
C GLY A 1108 2.77 16.68 -29.61
N ARG A 1109 3.25 15.87 -28.66
CA ARG A 1109 3.91 16.37 -27.45
C ARG A 1109 5.29 16.91 -27.78
N ASP A 1110 5.57 18.15 -27.39
CA ASP A 1110 6.89 18.75 -27.58
C ASP A 1110 7.88 18.14 -26.57
N LEU A 1111 9.03 17.71 -27.08
CA LEU A 1111 10.13 17.21 -26.26
C LEU A 1111 10.83 18.33 -25.48
N ASN A 1112 10.72 19.59 -25.92
CA ASN A 1112 11.33 20.75 -25.27
C ASN A 1112 10.68 21.12 -23.92
N GLU A 1113 9.39 20.80 -23.72
CA GLU A 1113 8.64 21.17 -22.50
C GLU A 1113 8.98 20.31 -21.26
N SER A 1114 9.92 19.35 -21.38
CA SER A 1114 10.24 18.37 -20.32
C SER A 1114 11.31 18.81 -19.30
N GLY A 1115 11.66 20.10 -19.24
CA GLY A 1115 12.31 20.75 -18.08
C GLY A 1115 13.78 20.42 -17.78
N GLY A 1116 14.51 19.72 -18.66
CA GLY A 1116 15.94 19.42 -18.47
C GLY A 1116 16.89 20.48 -19.06
N SER A 1117 18.12 20.59 -18.55
CA SER A 1117 19.17 21.55 -18.97
C SER A 1117 19.74 21.36 -20.39
N PHE A 1118 19.00 20.71 -21.29
CA PHE A 1118 19.47 20.26 -22.62
C PHE A 1118 18.48 20.59 -23.75
N ALA A 1119 17.64 21.61 -23.58
CA ALA A 1119 16.65 22.05 -24.58
C ALA A 1119 17.27 22.39 -25.96
N GLU A 1120 18.55 22.76 -26.03
CA GLU A 1120 19.25 23.09 -27.28
C GLU A 1120 19.57 21.88 -28.18
N ASP A 1121 19.51 20.64 -27.67
CA ASP A 1121 19.88 19.43 -28.41
C ASP A 1121 18.69 18.73 -29.12
N VAL A 1122 17.45 19.24 -28.98
CA VAL A 1122 16.23 18.62 -29.53
C VAL A 1122 16.15 18.68 -31.05
N VAL A 1123 17.02 19.45 -31.70
CA VAL A 1123 17.08 19.58 -33.16
C VAL A 1123 18.02 18.52 -33.80
N LYS A 1124 18.88 17.84 -33.03
CA LYS A 1124 19.90 16.92 -33.58
C LYS A 1124 19.37 15.50 -33.83
N SER A 1125 19.93 14.83 -34.84
CA SER A 1125 19.66 13.42 -35.15
C SER A 1125 20.28 12.49 -34.10
N GLY A 1126 19.67 11.32 -33.87
CA GLY A 1126 20.21 10.32 -32.93
C GLY A 1126 19.68 8.90 -33.17
N PRO A 1127 20.27 7.88 -32.54
CA PRO A 1127 19.94 6.48 -32.83
C PRO A 1127 18.63 6.04 -32.15
N ILE A 1128 18.05 4.95 -32.65
CA ILE A 1128 16.93 4.25 -32.00
C ILE A 1128 17.49 3.11 -31.14
N VAL A 1129 16.97 2.96 -29.93
CA VAL A 1129 17.44 1.97 -28.95
C VAL A 1129 16.29 1.05 -28.53
N LEU A 1130 16.52 -0.26 -28.63
CA LEU A 1130 15.65 -1.31 -28.09
C LEU A 1130 16.22 -1.77 -26.75
N GLN A 1131 15.40 -1.72 -25.70
CA GLN A 1131 15.87 -2.00 -24.37
C GLN A 1131 16.02 -3.51 -24.12
N GLY A 1132 17.21 -3.95 -23.69
CA GLY A 1132 17.56 -5.35 -23.44
C GLY A 1132 17.37 -5.83 -21.98
N THR A 1133 16.84 -4.98 -21.10
CA THR A 1133 16.82 -5.20 -19.65
C THR A 1133 15.90 -6.31 -19.15
N SER A 1134 15.09 -6.91 -20.03
CA SER A 1134 14.14 -7.97 -19.68
C SER A 1134 14.35 -9.20 -20.56
N SER A 1135 14.35 -10.38 -19.93
CA SER A 1135 14.46 -11.65 -20.64
C SER A 1135 13.18 -11.92 -21.44
N GLY A 1136 13.34 -12.45 -22.64
CA GLY A 1136 12.25 -12.94 -23.48
C GLY A 1136 11.49 -11.87 -24.24
N VAL A 1137 11.96 -10.61 -24.27
CA VAL A 1137 11.38 -9.58 -25.14
C VAL A 1137 11.69 -9.91 -26.59
N ILE A 1138 10.67 -9.84 -27.45
CA ILE A 1138 10.76 -10.17 -28.87
C ILE A 1138 10.34 -8.95 -29.68
N PHE A 1139 11.13 -8.59 -30.70
CA PHE A 1139 10.80 -7.57 -31.70
C PHE A 1139 10.82 -8.15 -33.11
N ARG A 1140 9.91 -7.69 -33.97
CA ARG A 1140 9.91 -7.97 -35.41
C ARG A 1140 9.29 -6.82 -36.20
N ASN A 1141 9.34 -6.91 -37.53
CA ASN A 1141 8.79 -5.89 -38.44
C ASN A 1141 9.25 -4.47 -38.09
N ILE A 1142 10.52 -4.31 -37.75
CA ILE A 1142 11.12 -3.03 -37.34
C ILE A 1142 11.41 -2.21 -38.59
N ARG A 1143 10.70 -1.10 -38.75
CA ARG A 1143 10.75 -0.25 -39.94
C ARG A 1143 10.84 1.22 -39.59
N ILE A 1144 11.42 1.98 -40.48
CA ILE A 1144 11.53 3.42 -40.36
C ILE A 1144 11.32 4.11 -41.71
N LYS A 1145 10.66 5.26 -41.68
CA LYS A 1145 10.57 6.20 -42.78
C LYS A 1145 11.22 7.50 -42.34
N PRO A 1146 12.46 7.79 -42.76
CA PRO A 1146 13.07 9.09 -42.53
C PRO A 1146 12.21 10.17 -43.19
N LEU A 1147 11.90 11.24 -42.47
CA LEU A 1147 11.19 12.39 -42.99
C LEU A 1147 12.23 13.45 -43.33
N VAL A 1148 12.42 13.72 -44.61
CA VAL A 1148 13.33 14.77 -45.07
C VAL A 1148 12.71 16.11 -44.66
N GLU A 1149 13.49 16.98 -44.01
CA GLU A 1149 13.12 18.39 -43.97
C GLU A 1149 13.18 18.88 -45.42
N LYS A 1150 12.03 19.26 -45.99
CA LYS A 1150 12.07 20.11 -47.17
C LYS A 1150 12.82 21.37 -46.74
N GLY A 1151 14.08 21.47 -47.17
CA GLY A 1151 14.87 22.67 -46.98
C GLY A 1151 14.21 23.86 -47.65
N SER A 1152 14.53 25.03 -47.10
CA SER A 1152 14.16 26.41 -47.50
C SER A 1152 12.68 26.75 -47.46
#